data_AF-W2NFS7-F1
#
_entry.id   AF-W2NFS7-F1
#
_cell.length_a   1.000
_cell.length_b   1.000
_cell.length_c   1.000
_cell.angle_alpha   90.00
_cell.angle_beta   90.00
_cell.angle_gamma   90.00
#
_symmetry.space_group_name_H-M   'P 1'
#
loop_
_entity.id
_entity.type
_entity.pdbx_description
1 polymer ?
#
loop_
_entity_poly.entity_id
_entity_poly.type
_entity_poly.pdbx_seq_one_letter_code
_entity_poly.pdbx_strand_id
1 'polypeptide(L)'
;MAAAFGSNPYVIVEKYTAGQSCADDKLLGITTYLADGKCHKTGSAASYRATRRADNSVTVQPYTDGVCGTTGTLLTVSAADGTSNACASDTKVYGAGTTPLYLTSTVSYESNANSCKSGLPSYVATAVGTFAVCVPSSVCTGQSAPYTGTSCSSSLTYKDDMAAAFGSNPYVIVKKYTAGQSCAADKLSSITTYLADGKCHKTSSTASYRATRKADNSATIKTYADALCGTGETVTAVSASQGTTNACTTDTKVYGAGTTPLHLTSTVSYEANTNSCKSGLPSYVTTSVGAFAVCVPSSDCTGQAVPYTGTSCSSTLTYKDDMAAAFGSNPYVIVEKYNSGKSCAAAELASITTYLADGKCHKTDSAKSYRATRSADNSASIKTYSDAVCGTGETPTAVSASQGTDHTCFSDTKVYGGGSTPLYLTSTVSYDTNTNTCSSGVPSLVTTTTGNTDTCTASTACTGGAAPYTGTSCSTVSSYKADMAAAFGSSPYMIVKKYTSGMKCAAAQLTGITTYLADGNCHKTGSSTSYAATRSADGSAVIQSYNDATCGTAGTRLTVTAAQTANSCAADGNGIADTKVFGSGKTPKVYSSTLYFDTNSNNCQSGLPTQVVTVTADASTCVTSTTCTGQAAPYTGTSCSSTLSYKEDMASAFGSNPYLIVEAYTTGQSCAADKLTGITTYFADGKCHKTSSTASYRVTRNADNSASIKTYTDAVCTAGVTLLTVSAADGTSNACTSDAKVYGSGTTPLYLSSTVNYDTKTNSCKSGLPSLVNSAVVAVDVCSATTDCTNQAAPYTGTSCSSTLTYKDDMASAFGSNPYLIVEAYSAGQSCAADKLTGITTYLADGKCHKTDTAKSYRATRKADGSATVQLYSDASCTSAGTLLTVSAADGSTHACVSDTKVYGAGTTPLYLTSTMNYDTTTTTCSSGVPSLISTAVANVDTTCTTTSACTGSAAPYTGTKCSSVSSYQSDMATAFGSSPYVIVEKYTSGYSCAVAGLSEIIAYLADGNCHMTGSSTSYTATRSADGSAIIQSYNDNLCGTPWTRLTVTAAQTANSCNSDGNGIADTKVYGSGKTTKVYSSTLKFDTNTNKCQSGLPTQVVTVKSDASTCVTSTTCTGQAAPYTATSCTSTLSYKEDMASAFGSNPYLIVEAYTTGQSCAADKLTSITTYLADGKCHKTDTSKSYRATRSADNSASIKTYTDAVCGTGETPTT
;
A
#
# COMPACT_ATOMS: atom_id res chain seq x y z
N MET A 1 83.98 25.96 -40.23
CA MET A 1 83.76 24.92 -39.19
C MET A 1 83.77 25.45 -37.76
N ALA A 2 84.66 26.38 -37.38
CA ALA A 2 84.60 27.03 -36.05
C ALA A 2 83.23 27.70 -35.74
N ALA A 3 82.55 28.26 -36.74
CA ALA A 3 81.19 28.79 -36.61
C ALA A 3 80.08 27.72 -36.49
N ALA A 4 80.34 26.47 -36.94
CA ALA A 4 79.34 25.40 -36.98
C ALA A 4 79.40 24.49 -35.73
N PHE A 5 80.58 24.30 -35.14
CA PHE A 5 80.77 23.48 -33.95
C PHE A 5 81.05 24.28 -32.67
N GLY A 6 81.25 25.61 -32.78
CA GLY A 6 81.56 26.48 -31.65
C GLY A 6 82.87 26.09 -30.96
N SER A 7 82.89 26.10 -29.63
CA SER A 7 84.01 25.67 -28.79
C SER A 7 84.13 24.15 -28.61
N ASN A 8 83.23 23.36 -29.22
CA ASN A 8 83.23 21.91 -29.09
C ASN A 8 84.40 21.28 -29.88
N PRO A 9 85.04 20.22 -29.35
CA PRO A 9 86.12 19.53 -30.06
C PRO A 9 85.57 18.85 -31.32
N TYR A 10 86.20 19.11 -32.47
CA TYR A 10 85.84 18.45 -33.73
C TYR A 10 87.07 17.91 -34.45
N VAL A 11 86.84 16.96 -35.36
CA VAL A 11 87.84 16.29 -36.19
C VAL A 11 87.38 16.35 -37.64
N ILE A 12 88.25 16.82 -38.52
CA ILE A 12 88.06 16.83 -39.98
C ILE A 12 88.88 15.69 -40.55
N VAL A 13 88.26 14.84 -41.37
CA VAL A 13 88.88 13.74 -42.10
C VAL A 13 88.70 14.01 -43.59
N GLU A 14 89.81 14.20 -44.29
CA GLU A 14 89.88 14.36 -45.74
C GLU A 14 90.36 13.05 -46.36
N LYS A 15 89.63 12.54 -47.35
CA LYS A 15 89.95 11.29 -48.03
C LYS A 15 90.36 11.56 -49.47
N TYR A 16 91.47 10.99 -49.90
CA TYR A 16 92.08 11.17 -51.22
C TYR A 16 92.08 9.84 -52.01
N THR A 17 92.32 9.92 -53.32
CA THR A 17 92.36 8.75 -54.21
C THR A 17 93.55 7.85 -53.89
N ALA A 18 93.34 6.54 -53.80
CA ALA A 18 94.32 5.60 -53.24
C ALA A 18 95.65 5.56 -54.03
N GLY A 19 96.79 5.65 -53.32
CA GLY A 19 98.13 5.51 -53.87
C GLY A 19 98.71 6.74 -54.57
N GLN A 20 98.12 7.92 -54.40
CA GLN A 20 98.64 9.18 -54.96
C GLN A 20 98.70 10.27 -53.88
N SER A 21 99.85 10.94 -53.75
CA SER A 21 100.14 12.00 -52.77
C SER A 21 98.98 13.00 -52.64
N CYS A 22 98.54 13.29 -51.39
CA CYS A 22 97.38 14.13 -51.02
C CYS A 22 97.38 15.57 -51.57
N ALA A 23 97.27 15.72 -52.89
CA ALA A 23 97.11 16.97 -53.63
C ALA A 23 95.63 17.37 -53.69
N ASP A 24 95.37 18.68 -53.66
CA ASP A 24 94.01 19.24 -53.51
C ASP A 24 93.07 18.87 -54.67
N ASP A 25 93.62 18.62 -55.87
CA ASP A 25 92.88 18.18 -57.05
C ASP A 25 92.49 16.69 -57.03
N LYS A 26 92.92 15.94 -56.01
CA LYS A 26 92.65 14.49 -55.82
C LYS A 26 91.79 14.17 -54.60
N LEU A 27 91.21 15.19 -53.97
CA LEU A 27 90.33 15.06 -52.81
C LEU A 27 88.99 14.43 -53.21
N LEU A 28 88.69 13.27 -52.63
CA LEU A 28 87.43 12.54 -52.87
C LEU A 28 86.31 12.97 -51.93
N GLY A 29 86.64 13.47 -50.74
CA GLY A 29 85.64 13.99 -49.82
C GLY A 29 86.21 14.45 -48.48
N ILE A 30 85.51 15.41 -47.87
CA ILE A 30 85.78 15.91 -46.52
C ILE A 30 84.61 15.49 -45.62
N THR A 31 84.89 14.82 -44.52
CA THR A 31 83.91 14.51 -43.48
C THR A 31 84.35 15.10 -42.16
N THR A 32 83.45 15.75 -41.43
CA THR A 32 83.75 16.34 -40.12
C THR A 32 82.92 15.68 -39.05
N TYR A 33 83.61 15.24 -38.01
CA TYR A 33 83.07 14.52 -36.87
C TYR A 33 83.13 15.39 -35.62
N LEU A 34 82.04 15.44 -34.87
CA LEU A 34 82.03 16.00 -33.53
C LEU A 34 82.76 15.02 -32.60
N ALA A 35 83.85 15.47 -31.97
CA ALA A 35 84.82 14.63 -31.28
C ALA A 35 84.73 14.75 -29.75
N ASP A 36 83.49 14.83 -29.24
CA ASP A 36 83.15 14.94 -27.81
C ASP A 36 83.09 13.58 -27.09
N GLY A 37 83.47 12.50 -27.78
CA GLY A 37 83.44 11.14 -27.26
C GLY A 37 82.04 10.54 -27.15
N LYS A 38 80.97 11.24 -27.57
CA LYS A 38 79.59 10.71 -27.56
C LYS A 38 79.28 9.95 -28.86
N CYS A 39 78.21 9.16 -28.82
CA CYS A 39 77.68 8.48 -30.00
C CYS A 39 76.81 9.45 -30.82
N HIS A 40 77.16 9.66 -32.09
CA HIS A 40 76.45 10.56 -33.00
C HIS A 40 75.89 9.77 -34.18
N LYS A 41 74.62 9.97 -34.50
CA LYS A 41 73.98 9.31 -35.65
C LYS A 41 74.39 10.01 -36.94
N THR A 42 74.79 9.24 -37.94
CA THR A 42 74.97 9.70 -39.33
C THR A 42 73.76 9.36 -40.20
N GLY A 43 72.83 8.54 -39.69
CA GLY A 43 71.55 8.20 -40.29
C GLY A 43 70.71 7.30 -39.36
N SER A 44 69.64 6.70 -39.87
CA SER A 44 68.79 5.76 -39.11
C SER A 44 69.47 4.43 -38.78
N ALA A 45 70.48 4.02 -39.56
CA ALA A 45 71.16 2.73 -39.44
C ALA A 45 72.69 2.85 -39.26
N ALA A 46 73.23 4.04 -39.01
CA ALA A 46 74.66 4.23 -38.80
C ALA A 46 74.95 5.34 -37.78
N SER A 47 76.03 5.16 -37.04
CA SER A 47 76.51 6.13 -36.06
C SER A 47 78.03 6.15 -36.03
N TYR A 48 78.61 7.14 -35.36
CA TYR A 48 80.04 7.19 -35.10
C TYR A 48 80.31 7.68 -33.69
N ARG A 49 81.49 7.34 -33.19
CA ARG A 49 82.08 7.95 -31.99
C ARG A 49 83.46 8.46 -32.37
N ALA A 50 83.65 9.77 -32.29
CA ALA A 50 84.94 10.40 -32.49
C ALA A 50 85.45 10.95 -31.15
N THR A 51 86.75 10.80 -30.89
CA THR A 51 87.41 11.34 -29.69
C THR A 51 88.71 11.99 -30.12
N ARG A 52 88.95 13.22 -29.64
CA ARG A 52 90.23 13.91 -29.73
C ARG A 52 90.79 14.09 -28.33
N ARG A 53 91.98 13.54 -28.09
CA ARG A 53 92.68 13.66 -26.80
C ARG A 53 93.49 14.96 -26.73
N ALA A 54 93.95 15.30 -25.54
CA ALA A 54 94.76 16.51 -25.29
C ALA A 54 96.13 16.48 -25.98
N ASP A 55 96.65 15.29 -26.29
CA ASP A 55 97.88 15.05 -27.06
C ASP A 55 97.70 15.14 -28.59
N ASN A 56 96.52 15.60 -29.05
CA ASN A 56 96.11 15.66 -30.45
C ASN A 56 95.92 14.29 -31.14
N SER A 57 95.99 13.16 -30.44
CA SER A 57 95.62 11.88 -31.03
C SER A 57 94.11 11.81 -31.29
N VAL A 58 93.71 11.17 -32.39
CA VAL A 58 92.31 11.09 -32.81
C VAL A 58 91.90 9.64 -33.02
N THR A 59 90.71 9.27 -32.52
CA THR A 59 90.04 8.02 -32.88
C THR A 59 88.67 8.32 -33.43
N VAL A 60 88.35 7.80 -34.61
CA VAL A 60 87.00 7.83 -35.19
C VAL A 60 86.55 6.39 -35.41
N GLN A 61 85.54 5.98 -34.65
CA GLN A 61 84.93 4.67 -34.76
C GLN A 61 83.55 4.81 -35.42
N PRO A 62 83.37 4.42 -36.68
CA PRO A 62 82.06 4.24 -37.25
C PRO A 62 81.41 2.94 -36.74
N TYR A 63 80.10 2.94 -36.63
CA TYR A 63 79.27 1.82 -36.22
C TYR A 63 78.16 1.62 -37.25
N THR A 64 77.85 0.35 -37.55
CA THR A 64 76.82 -0.05 -38.53
C THR A 64 75.42 -0.12 -37.92
N ASP A 65 75.25 0.44 -36.72
CA ASP A 65 73.96 0.67 -36.08
C ASP A 65 73.87 2.14 -35.62
N GLY A 66 72.67 2.58 -35.24
CA GLY A 66 72.43 3.95 -34.78
C GLY A 66 72.76 4.22 -33.30
N VAL A 67 73.38 3.28 -32.58
CA VAL A 67 73.57 3.33 -31.11
C VAL A 67 75.01 3.08 -30.65
N CYS A 68 75.95 3.01 -31.59
CA CYS A 68 77.34 2.69 -31.35
C CYS A 68 77.58 1.33 -30.65
N GLY A 69 76.85 0.29 -31.06
CA GLY A 69 76.96 -1.06 -30.50
C GLY A 69 77.84 -2.02 -31.32
N THR A 70 77.74 -1.96 -32.65
CA THR A 70 78.37 -2.91 -33.59
C THR A 70 79.46 -2.20 -34.38
N THR A 71 80.71 -2.54 -34.09
CA THR A 71 81.89 -1.80 -34.58
C THR A 71 82.18 -2.06 -36.05
N GLY A 72 82.33 -0.99 -36.83
CA GLY A 72 82.98 -1.01 -38.15
C GLY A 72 84.51 -0.85 -38.05
N THR A 73 85.17 -0.49 -39.15
CA THR A 73 86.64 -0.30 -39.18
C THR A 73 87.05 0.96 -38.42
N LEU A 74 87.88 0.82 -37.38
CA LEU A 74 88.40 1.91 -36.56
C LEU A 74 89.44 2.73 -37.32
N LEU A 75 89.27 4.05 -37.36
CA LEU A 75 90.31 4.98 -37.79
C LEU A 75 91.04 5.51 -36.55
N THR A 76 92.35 5.28 -36.47
CA THR A 76 93.21 5.80 -35.40
C THR A 76 94.32 6.65 -36.00
N VAL A 77 94.52 7.84 -35.46
CA VAL A 77 95.56 8.78 -35.86
C VAL A 77 96.41 9.09 -34.63
N SER A 78 97.71 8.89 -34.76
CA SER A 78 98.66 9.13 -33.67
C SER A 78 98.80 10.63 -33.37
N ALA A 79 99.30 10.97 -32.18
CA ALA A 79 99.59 12.36 -31.80
C ALA A 79 100.54 13.08 -32.79
N ALA A 80 101.48 12.35 -33.39
CA ALA A 80 102.47 12.90 -34.34
C ALA A 80 101.85 13.28 -35.69
N ASP A 81 100.88 12.49 -36.16
CA ASP A 81 100.20 12.70 -37.43
C ASP A 81 99.14 13.83 -37.33
N GLY A 82 98.48 13.95 -36.18
CA GLY A 82 97.45 14.97 -35.92
C GLY A 82 97.98 16.40 -35.79
N THR A 83 99.29 16.59 -35.50
CA THR A 83 99.94 17.91 -35.44
C THR A 83 100.61 18.35 -36.74
N SER A 84 100.94 17.42 -37.63
CA SER A 84 101.77 17.69 -38.82
C SER A 84 100.96 17.94 -40.10
N ASN A 85 99.63 17.78 -40.07
CA ASN A 85 98.77 17.87 -41.26
C ASN A 85 99.22 16.93 -42.40
N ALA A 86 99.97 15.88 -42.06
CA ALA A 86 100.64 14.98 -43.00
C ALA A 86 99.70 13.90 -43.54
N CYS A 87 99.95 13.48 -44.79
CA CYS A 87 99.18 12.47 -45.51
C CYS A 87 99.55 11.06 -45.02
N ALA A 88 98.64 10.39 -44.31
CA ALA A 88 98.81 8.99 -43.93
C ALA A 88 97.86 8.13 -44.76
N SER A 89 98.40 7.31 -45.66
CA SER A 89 97.66 6.27 -46.39
C SER A 89 96.37 6.80 -47.05
N ASP A 90 96.50 7.88 -47.83
CA ASP A 90 95.42 8.52 -48.60
C ASP A 90 94.37 9.28 -47.74
N THR A 91 94.68 9.59 -46.48
CA THR A 91 93.83 10.41 -45.59
C THR A 91 94.60 11.49 -44.84
N LYS A 92 94.01 12.69 -44.69
CA LYS A 92 94.47 13.75 -43.76
C LYS A 92 93.46 13.94 -42.64
N VAL A 93 93.94 14.13 -41.40
CA VAL A 93 93.08 14.33 -40.23
C VAL A 93 93.57 15.48 -39.35
N TYR A 94 92.72 16.47 -39.09
CA TYR A 94 93.06 17.63 -38.26
C TYR A 94 91.83 18.20 -37.52
N GLY A 95 92.01 18.99 -36.45
CA GLY A 95 90.88 19.51 -35.65
C GLY A 95 91.27 20.46 -34.51
N ALA A 96 90.28 21.18 -33.95
CA ALA A 96 90.44 22.20 -32.89
C ALA A 96 89.38 22.06 -31.76
N GLY A 97 89.64 22.62 -30.56
CA GLY A 97 88.71 22.67 -29.41
C GLY A 97 89.34 22.32 -28.04
N THR A 98 88.70 22.69 -26.92
CA THR A 98 89.20 22.40 -25.54
C THR A 98 88.73 21.04 -25.03
N THR A 99 89.63 20.24 -24.42
CA THR A 99 89.31 18.90 -23.91
C THR A 99 88.65 18.98 -22.52
N PRO A 100 87.42 18.47 -22.32
CA PRO A 100 86.77 18.50 -21.01
C PRO A 100 87.33 17.44 -20.04
N LEU A 101 87.26 17.72 -18.74
CA LEU A 101 87.45 16.72 -17.69
C LEU A 101 86.17 15.90 -17.53
N TYR A 102 86.31 14.58 -17.38
CA TYR A 102 85.19 13.69 -17.13
C TYR A 102 84.86 13.64 -15.64
N LEU A 103 83.57 13.77 -15.32
CA LEU A 103 83.06 13.88 -13.97
C LEU A 103 82.12 12.72 -13.67
N THR A 104 82.40 12.00 -12.58
CA THR A 104 81.53 10.94 -12.06
C THR A 104 80.88 11.45 -10.78
N SER A 105 79.55 11.56 -10.80
CA SER A 105 78.75 12.10 -9.70
C SER A 105 77.98 11.00 -8.99
N THR A 106 78.13 10.93 -7.67
CA THR A 106 77.23 10.20 -6.77
C THR A 106 76.07 11.13 -6.39
N VAL A 107 74.86 10.81 -6.83
CA VAL A 107 73.64 11.58 -6.61
C VAL A 107 72.82 10.90 -5.52
N SER A 108 72.49 11.64 -4.46
CA SER A 108 71.79 11.14 -3.27
C SER A 108 70.35 11.66 -3.23
N TYR A 109 69.43 10.80 -2.81
CA TYR A 109 68.00 11.05 -2.73
C TYR A 109 67.42 10.61 -1.39
N GLU A 110 66.44 11.34 -0.86
CA GLU A 110 65.75 10.98 0.38
C GLU A 110 64.63 9.94 0.17
N SER A 111 64.24 9.66 -1.07
CA SER A 111 63.24 8.63 -1.43
C SER A 111 63.68 7.80 -2.64
N ASN A 112 63.21 6.56 -2.74
CA ASN A 112 63.48 5.64 -3.86
C ASN A 112 62.44 5.75 -4.99
N ALA A 113 61.54 6.74 -4.94
CA ALA A 113 60.51 6.94 -5.92
C ALA A 113 61.14 7.12 -7.32
N ASN A 114 60.62 6.39 -8.32
CA ASN A 114 61.04 6.43 -9.73
C ASN A 114 62.48 5.96 -10.03
N SER A 115 63.06 5.09 -9.19
CA SER A 115 64.37 4.48 -9.47
C SER A 115 65.49 5.50 -9.71
N CYS A 116 65.37 6.71 -9.14
CA CYS A 116 66.32 7.81 -9.28
C CYS A 116 66.54 8.35 -10.70
N LYS A 117 65.56 8.14 -11.59
CA LYS A 117 65.61 8.64 -12.96
C LYS A 117 65.12 10.08 -13.11
N SER A 118 64.34 10.59 -12.15
CA SER A 118 63.76 11.95 -12.18
C SER A 118 63.47 12.59 -10.80
N GLY A 119 63.97 12.03 -9.70
CA GLY A 119 63.76 12.60 -8.36
C GLY A 119 64.57 13.88 -8.16
N LEU A 120 64.13 14.77 -7.27
CA LEU A 120 64.93 15.91 -6.82
C LEU A 120 66.10 15.41 -5.96
N PRO A 121 67.38 15.64 -6.35
CA PRO A 121 68.50 15.24 -5.52
C PRO A 121 68.54 16.06 -4.22
N SER A 122 68.89 15.42 -3.10
CA SER A 122 69.25 16.15 -1.89
C SER A 122 70.72 16.57 -1.94
N TYR A 123 71.61 15.69 -2.37
CA TYR A 123 73.06 15.90 -2.30
C TYR A 123 73.79 15.26 -3.49
N VAL A 124 74.79 15.96 -4.06
CA VAL A 124 75.61 15.43 -5.16
C VAL A 124 77.09 15.57 -4.84
N ALA A 125 77.82 14.46 -4.81
CA ALA A 125 79.26 14.43 -4.66
C ALA A 125 79.92 13.97 -5.97
N THR A 126 80.80 14.80 -6.53
CA THR A 126 81.39 14.57 -7.85
C THR A 126 82.91 14.47 -7.75
N ALA A 127 83.45 13.36 -8.26
CA ALA A 127 84.88 13.12 -8.40
C ALA A 127 85.37 13.48 -9.81
N VAL A 128 86.62 13.96 -9.90
CA VAL A 128 87.32 14.26 -11.15
C VAL A 128 88.25 13.08 -11.47
N GLY A 129 88.06 12.42 -12.63
CA GLY A 129 88.79 11.20 -12.99
C GLY A 129 89.42 11.23 -14.39
N THR A 130 90.32 10.27 -14.66
CA THR A 130 90.83 9.97 -16.01
C THR A 130 89.85 9.04 -16.75
N PHE A 131 89.88 9.06 -18.09
CA PHE A 131 88.91 8.39 -18.98
C PHE A 131 88.62 6.93 -18.57
N ALA A 132 87.51 6.73 -17.87
CA ALA A 132 86.93 5.44 -17.55
C ALA A 132 85.44 5.47 -17.90
N VAL A 133 84.91 4.33 -18.33
CA VAL A 133 83.51 4.14 -18.76
C VAL A 133 82.58 4.51 -17.60
N CYS A 134 82.12 5.75 -17.55
CA CYS A 134 81.07 6.14 -16.62
C CYS A 134 79.75 5.57 -17.13
N VAL A 135 79.16 4.63 -16.37
CA VAL A 135 77.85 4.05 -16.66
C VAL A 135 76.84 4.70 -15.72
N PRO A 136 75.91 5.52 -16.22
CA PRO A 136 74.84 6.08 -15.40
C PRO A 136 74.02 4.94 -14.80
N SER A 137 73.73 5.01 -13.50
CA SER A 137 72.91 3.97 -12.86
C SER A 137 71.47 4.07 -13.37
N SER A 138 70.89 2.93 -13.75
CA SER A 138 69.47 2.83 -14.14
C SER A 138 68.53 2.66 -12.93
N VAL A 139 69.09 2.34 -11.76
CA VAL A 139 68.41 2.16 -10.47
C VAL A 139 69.27 2.72 -9.34
N CYS A 140 68.63 3.19 -8.26
CA CYS A 140 69.33 3.57 -7.04
C CYS A 140 69.72 2.36 -6.19
N THR A 141 70.74 2.55 -5.36
CA THR A 141 71.22 1.59 -4.37
C THR A 141 70.99 2.13 -2.94
N GLY A 142 70.74 1.25 -1.98
CA GLY A 142 70.46 1.60 -0.57
C GLY A 142 69.16 0.99 -0.04
N GLN A 143 69.17 0.55 1.23
CA GLN A 143 67.98 0.00 1.92
C GLN A 143 67.16 1.07 2.65
N SER A 144 67.74 2.26 2.87
CA SER A 144 67.12 3.42 3.50
C SER A 144 67.79 4.69 3.02
N ALA A 145 67.11 5.84 3.13
CA ALA A 145 67.67 7.14 2.77
C ALA A 145 68.99 7.44 3.51
N PRO A 146 70.03 7.96 2.82
CA PRO A 146 70.00 8.39 1.42
C PRO A 146 70.17 7.23 0.40
N TYR A 147 69.33 7.19 -0.62
CA TYR A 147 69.48 6.31 -1.80
C TYR A 147 70.45 6.94 -2.79
N THR A 148 71.39 6.16 -3.35
CA THR A 148 72.47 6.69 -4.20
C THR A 148 72.45 6.12 -5.62
N GLY A 149 72.66 7.00 -6.61
CA GLY A 149 72.84 6.66 -8.02
C GLY A 149 74.07 7.34 -8.64
N THR A 150 74.53 6.84 -9.80
CA THR A 150 75.67 7.40 -10.53
C THR A 150 75.19 8.24 -11.72
N SER A 151 75.69 9.48 -11.84
CA SER A 151 75.48 10.37 -12.98
C SER A 151 76.82 10.78 -13.62
N CYS A 152 76.84 10.80 -14.95
CA CYS A 152 78.03 11.04 -15.76
C CYS A 152 77.93 12.42 -16.41
N SER A 153 78.92 13.28 -16.16
CA SER A 153 78.94 14.64 -16.68
C SER A 153 80.36 15.03 -17.11
N SER A 154 80.53 16.25 -17.59
CA SER A 154 81.83 16.83 -17.91
C SER A 154 82.00 18.20 -17.28
N SER A 155 83.23 18.69 -17.17
CA SER A 155 83.50 20.04 -16.67
C SER A 155 82.79 21.15 -17.48
N LEU A 156 82.39 20.86 -18.73
CA LEU A 156 81.63 21.77 -19.59
C LEU A 156 80.12 21.72 -19.34
N THR A 157 79.55 20.52 -19.11
CA THR A 157 78.09 20.32 -19.00
C THR A 157 77.58 20.35 -17.57
N TYR A 158 78.45 20.21 -16.56
CA TYR A 158 78.07 20.04 -15.15
C TYR A 158 77.06 21.08 -14.63
N LYS A 159 77.23 22.35 -15.04
CA LYS A 159 76.33 23.42 -14.60
C LYS A 159 74.90 23.22 -15.12
N ASP A 160 74.78 22.83 -16.39
CA ASP A 160 73.50 22.58 -17.04
C ASP A 160 72.89 21.26 -16.53
N ASP A 161 73.72 20.25 -16.28
CA ASP A 161 73.31 18.98 -15.70
C ASP A 161 72.73 19.18 -14.29
N MET A 162 73.33 20.04 -13.45
CA MET A 162 72.78 20.39 -12.13
C MET A 162 71.54 21.28 -12.22
N ALA A 163 71.49 22.23 -13.16
CA ALA A 163 70.29 23.04 -13.38
C ALA A 163 69.10 22.16 -13.81
N ALA A 164 69.34 21.15 -14.65
CA ALA A 164 68.33 20.16 -15.05
C ALA A 164 67.92 19.25 -13.87
N ALA A 165 68.88 18.85 -13.02
CA ALA A 165 68.60 17.93 -11.90
C ALA A 165 67.83 18.60 -10.75
N PHE A 166 68.15 19.85 -10.42
CA PHE A 166 67.50 20.58 -9.31
C PHE A 166 66.32 21.44 -9.75
N GLY A 167 66.23 21.78 -11.05
CA GLY A 167 65.18 22.63 -11.60
C GLY A 167 65.18 24.02 -10.97
N SER A 168 64.00 24.47 -10.50
CA SER A 168 63.82 25.77 -9.83
C SER A 168 64.25 25.78 -8.36
N ASN A 169 64.55 24.61 -7.76
CA ASN A 169 64.90 24.51 -6.36
C ASN A 169 66.24 25.19 -6.06
N PRO A 170 66.40 25.86 -4.91
CA PRO A 170 67.66 26.51 -4.56
C PRO A 170 68.75 25.46 -4.30
N TYR A 171 69.90 25.59 -4.95
CA TYR A 171 71.06 24.72 -4.72
C TYR A 171 72.37 25.50 -4.70
N VAL A 172 73.38 24.94 -4.04
CA VAL A 172 74.72 25.53 -3.92
C VAL A 172 75.78 24.51 -4.35
N ILE A 173 76.58 24.87 -5.34
CA ILE A 173 77.72 24.13 -5.88
C ILE A 173 79.00 24.65 -5.23
N VAL A 174 79.79 23.75 -4.66
CA VAL A 174 81.10 23.98 -4.06
C VAL A 174 82.14 23.20 -4.89
N LYS A 175 82.99 23.90 -5.63
CA LYS A 175 84.16 23.33 -6.33
C LYS A 175 85.41 23.51 -5.48
N LYS A 176 86.13 22.42 -5.24
CA LYS A 176 87.45 22.44 -4.60
C LYS A 176 88.55 22.18 -5.62
N TYR A 177 89.68 22.85 -5.44
CA TYR A 177 90.87 22.73 -6.26
C TYR A 177 92.04 22.25 -5.40
N THR A 178 93.08 21.68 -6.03
CA THR A 178 94.32 21.32 -5.33
C THR A 178 94.92 22.56 -4.67
N ALA A 179 95.34 22.44 -3.41
CA ALA A 179 95.80 23.57 -2.60
C ALA A 179 96.97 24.34 -3.26
N GLY A 180 96.90 25.67 -3.21
CA GLY A 180 97.94 26.60 -3.69
C GLY A 180 97.94 26.86 -5.21
N GLN A 181 96.87 26.52 -5.93
CA GLN A 181 96.86 26.48 -7.41
C GLN A 181 95.80 27.37 -8.07
N SER A 182 95.28 28.38 -7.36
CA SER A 182 94.50 29.51 -7.93
C SER A 182 93.30 29.12 -8.81
N CYS A 183 92.62 28.03 -8.45
CA CYS A 183 91.44 27.49 -9.16
C CYS A 183 91.61 27.26 -10.68
N ALA A 184 92.81 26.86 -11.12
CA ALA A 184 93.05 26.44 -12.50
C ALA A 184 92.18 25.21 -12.88
N ALA A 185 91.66 25.18 -14.11
CA ALA A 185 90.67 24.20 -14.55
C ALA A 185 91.20 22.75 -14.50
N ASP A 186 92.49 22.55 -14.79
CA ASP A 186 93.20 21.27 -14.72
C ASP A 186 93.56 20.84 -13.28
N LYS A 187 93.29 21.69 -12.28
CA LYS A 187 93.55 21.45 -10.86
C LYS A 187 92.28 21.25 -10.04
N LEU A 188 91.13 21.07 -10.70
CA LEU A 188 89.86 20.76 -10.03
C LEU A 188 89.93 19.38 -9.36
N SER A 189 89.71 19.31 -8.05
CA SER A 189 89.87 18.09 -7.26
C SER A 189 88.53 17.42 -6.93
N SER A 190 87.49 18.19 -6.59
CA SER A 190 86.14 17.68 -6.34
C SER A 190 85.06 18.74 -6.54
N ILE A 191 83.82 18.31 -6.77
CA ILE A 191 82.64 19.19 -6.75
C ILE A 191 81.59 18.60 -5.81
N THR A 192 80.94 19.45 -5.03
CA THR A 192 79.81 19.06 -4.17
C THR A 192 78.65 20.00 -4.39
N THR A 193 77.45 19.47 -4.62
CA THR A 193 76.23 20.27 -4.78
C THR A 193 75.23 19.93 -3.68
N TYR A 194 74.75 20.95 -2.98
CA TYR A 194 73.81 20.84 -1.86
C TYR A 194 72.45 21.42 -2.25
N LEU A 195 71.36 20.69 -1.99
CA LEU A 195 70.02 21.29 -1.96
C LEU A 195 69.96 22.31 -0.82
N ALA A 196 69.64 23.56 -1.13
CA ALA A 196 69.72 24.71 -0.24
C ALA A 196 68.35 25.27 0.15
N ASP A 197 67.42 24.37 0.45
CA ASP A 197 66.02 24.62 0.82
C ASP A 197 65.84 24.88 2.33
N GLY A 198 66.92 24.91 3.10
CA GLY A 198 66.92 25.10 4.54
C GLY A 198 66.47 23.90 5.36
N LYS A 199 66.12 22.76 4.75
CA LYS A 199 65.78 21.52 5.46
C LYS A 199 67.04 20.74 5.87
N CYS A 200 66.85 19.80 6.80
CA CYS A 200 67.89 18.86 7.16
C CYS A 200 67.90 17.70 6.15
N HIS A 201 69.05 17.44 5.53
CA HIS A 201 69.24 16.39 4.53
C HIS A 201 70.39 15.49 4.92
N LYS A 202 70.28 14.18 4.67
CA LYS A 202 71.32 13.22 5.03
C LYS A 202 72.43 13.22 3.97
N THR A 203 73.69 13.33 4.40
CA THR A 203 74.85 13.05 3.54
C THR A 203 75.29 11.59 3.65
N SER A 204 74.94 10.92 4.77
CA SER A 204 75.12 9.49 5.01
C SER A 204 74.12 9.00 6.06
N SER A 205 74.22 7.73 6.48
CA SER A 205 73.42 7.19 7.58
C SER A 205 73.68 7.86 8.94
N THR A 206 74.83 8.54 9.10
CA THR A 206 75.27 9.12 10.38
C THR A 206 75.51 10.60 10.31
N ALA A 207 75.56 11.24 9.13
CA ALA A 207 75.84 12.66 8.98
C ALA A 207 74.77 13.35 8.13
N SER A 208 74.55 14.63 8.39
CA SER A 208 73.58 15.44 7.69
C SER A 208 74.11 16.83 7.40
N TYR A 209 73.34 17.59 6.65
CA TYR A 209 73.62 18.99 6.40
C TYR A 209 72.31 19.79 6.32
N ARG A 210 72.44 21.09 6.50
CA ARG A 210 71.41 22.09 6.24
C ARG A 210 72.04 23.22 5.44
N ALA A 211 71.62 23.39 4.20
CA ALA A 211 72.05 24.51 3.38
C ALA A 211 70.88 25.48 3.16
N THR A 212 71.16 26.78 3.19
CA THR A 212 70.19 27.83 2.88
C THR A 212 70.83 28.81 1.94
N ARG A 213 70.21 29.05 0.79
CA ARG A 213 70.58 30.13 -0.13
C ARG A 213 69.59 31.27 0.06
N LYS A 214 70.03 32.53 0.06
CA LYS A 214 69.17 33.73 0.12
C LYS A 214 69.02 34.36 -1.27
N ALA A 215 68.04 35.26 -1.40
CA ALA A 215 67.75 35.97 -2.65
C ALA A 215 68.91 36.87 -3.13
N ASP A 216 69.77 37.35 -2.22
CA ASP A 216 70.98 38.12 -2.53
C ASP A 216 72.16 37.25 -3.02
N ASN A 217 71.92 35.97 -3.33
CA ASN A 217 72.90 34.95 -3.69
C ASN A 217 73.90 34.57 -2.57
N SER A 218 73.74 35.08 -1.35
CA SER A 218 74.47 34.55 -0.20
C SER A 218 73.96 33.16 0.17
N ALA A 219 74.81 32.33 0.77
CA ALA A 219 74.43 31.01 1.22
C ALA A 219 75.12 30.62 2.53
N THR A 220 74.53 29.68 3.24
CA THR A 220 75.13 29.05 4.41
C THR A 220 74.95 27.56 4.28
N ILE A 221 76.04 26.80 4.42
CA ILE A 221 76.03 25.34 4.44
C ILE A 221 76.51 24.93 5.83
N LYS A 222 75.63 24.27 6.58
CA LYS A 222 75.93 23.70 7.90
C LYS A 222 76.01 22.19 7.76
N THR A 223 77.15 21.58 8.05
CA THR A 223 77.28 20.11 8.12
C THR A 223 77.28 19.67 9.57
N TYR A 224 76.62 18.54 9.84
CA TYR A 224 76.45 17.98 11.19
C TYR A 224 77.02 16.57 11.24
N ALA A 225 77.48 16.18 12.43
CA ALA A 225 78.06 14.86 12.67
C ALA A 225 77.00 13.78 12.96
N ASP A 226 75.73 14.17 13.12
CA ASP A 226 74.55 13.28 13.23
C ASP A 226 73.63 13.39 12.01
N ALA A 227 72.69 12.45 11.86
CA ALA A 227 71.76 12.38 10.74
C ALA A 227 70.52 13.29 10.86
N LEU A 228 70.36 14.04 11.96
CA LEU A 228 69.18 14.83 12.32
C LEU A 228 69.46 16.35 12.43
N CYS A 229 70.68 16.77 12.08
CA CYS A 229 71.12 18.16 12.17
C CYS A 229 71.09 18.74 13.60
N GLY A 230 71.49 17.94 14.60
CA GLY A 230 71.42 18.32 16.01
C GLY A 230 72.75 18.69 16.68
N THR A 231 73.89 18.18 16.20
CA THR A 231 75.19 18.15 16.91
C THR A 231 76.40 18.21 15.97
N GLY A 232 77.52 18.78 16.45
CA GLY A 232 78.81 18.80 15.71
C GLY A 232 78.85 19.74 14.49
N GLU A 233 78.23 20.92 14.59
CA GLU A 233 78.04 21.86 13.49
C GLU A 233 79.37 22.44 12.95
N THR A 234 79.56 22.34 11.63
CA THR A 234 80.58 23.12 10.89
C THR A 234 79.89 24.01 9.87
N VAL A 235 80.21 25.31 9.86
CA VAL A 235 79.53 26.31 9.02
C VAL A 235 80.45 26.80 7.90
N THR A 236 79.99 26.66 6.66
CA THR A 236 80.56 27.34 5.49
C THR A 236 79.61 28.45 5.06
N ALA A 237 80.02 29.71 5.22
CA ALA A 237 79.27 30.87 4.77
C ALA A 237 79.79 31.35 3.40
N VAL A 238 78.86 31.78 2.54
CA VAL A 238 79.11 32.32 1.22
C VAL A 238 78.48 33.71 1.17
N SER A 239 79.28 34.75 0.95
CA SER A 239 78.74 36.11 0.80
C SER A 239 77.97 36.27 -0.52
N ALA A 240 77.11 37.29 -0.60
CA ALA A 240 76.41 37.67 -1.83
C ALA A 240 77.37 37.90 -3.02
N SER A 241 78.54 38.51 -2.76
CA SER A 241 79.57 38.77 -3.76
C SER A 241 80.24 37.49 -4.26
N GLN A 242 80.52 36.53 -3.37
CA GLN A 242 81.07 35.22 -3.73
C GLN A 242 80.09 34.41 -4.59
N GLY A 243 78.81 34.37 -4.21
CA GLY A 243 77.78 33.63 -4.94
C GLY A 243 77.46 34.19 -6.33
N THR A 244 77.74 35.47 -6.58
CA THR A 244 77.43 36.14 -7.86
C THR A 244 78.60 36.12 -8.85
N THR A 245 79.85 36.24 -8.37
CA THR A 245 81.02 36.43 -9.24
C THR A 245 81.71 35.13 -9.69
N ASN A 246 81.33 33.96 -9.12
CA ASN A 246 82.02 32.68 -9.34
C ASN A 246 83.55 32.78 -9.13
N ALA A 247 83.97 33.71 -8.26
CA ALA A 247 85.36 34.05 -8.02
C ALA A 247 86.06 32.95 -7.20
N CYS A 248 87.34 32.72 -7.50
CA CYS A 248 88.18 31.80 -6.72
C CYS A 248 88.51 32.43 -5.37
N THR A 249 88.19 31.76 -4.27
CA THR A 249 88.60 32.16 -2.92
C THR A 249 89.29 30.97 -2.27
N THR A 250 90.60 31.07 -2.04
CA THR A 250 91.41 30.04 -1.34
C THR A 250 91.16 28.62 -1.88
N ASP A 251 91.41 28.42 -3.17
CA ASP A 251 91.24 27.15 -3.89
C ASP A 251 89.80 26.57 -3.88
N THR A 252 88.80 27.40 -3.57
CA THR A 252 87.38 27.03 -3.60
C THR A 252 86.58 28.02 -4.46
N LYS A 253 85.64 27.52 -5.26
CA LYS A 253 84.60 28.33 -5.93
C LYS A 253 83.24 27.88 -5.43
N VAL A 254 82.42 28.83 -4.99
CA VAL A 254 81.05 28.56 -4.56
C VAL A 254 80.08 29.40 -5.37
N TYR A 255 79.11 28.75 -5.98
CA TYR A 255 78.06 29.41 -6.76
C TYR A 255 76.80 28.54 -6.72
N GLY A 256 75.65 29.06 -7.13
CA GLY A 256 74.41 28.31 -7.07
C GLY A 256 73.31 28.98 -7.88
N ALA A 257 72.19 28.31 -8.05
CA ALA A 257 71.00 28.84 -8.70
C ALA A 257 69.73 28.44 -7.95
N GLY A 258 68.57 28.86 -8.44
CA GLY A 258 67.26 28.63 -7.82
C GLY A 258 66.83 29.75 -6.87
N THR A 259 65.54 29.80 -6.56
CA THR A 259 64.89 30.86 -5.77
C THR A 259 64.62 30.40 -4.34
N THR A 260 64.88 31.26 -3.36
CA THR A 260 64.59 30.98 -1.94
C THR A 260 63.11 31.23 -1.66
N PRO A 261 62.32 30.22 -1.27
CA PRO A 261 60.92 30.43 -0.91
C PRO A 261 60.78 31.07 0.48
N LEU A 262 59.67 31.80 0.70
CA LEU A 262 59.28 32.29 2.03
C LEU A 262 58.64 31.12 2.80
N HIS A 263 58.91 31.05 4.11
CA HIS A 263 58.30 30.04 4.99
C HIS A 263 56.93 30.49 5.47
N LEU A 264 55.98 29.55 5.47
CA LEU A 264 54.58 29.80 5.73
C LEU A 264 54.11 28.96 6.92
N THR A 265 53.43 29.60 7.87
CA THR A 265 52.76 28.93 8.98
C THR A 265 51.25 29.08 8.80
N SER A 266 50.55 27.96 8.65
CA SER A 266 49.13 27.88 8.34
C SER A 266 48.33 27.37 9.54
N THR A 267 47.27 28.09 9.91
CA THR A 267 46.21 27.62 10.80
C THR A 267 45.09 27.02 9.94
N VAL A 268 44.87 25.72 10.06
CA VAL A 268 43.89 24.94 9.30
C VAL A 268 42.65 24.71 10.17
N SER A 269 41.48 25.07 9.67
CA SER A 269 40.19 25.00 10.39
C SER A 269 39.29 23.90 9.83
N TYR A 270 38.59 23.20 10.71
CA TYR A 270 37.73 22.06 10.37
C TYR A 270 36.36 22.16 11.05
N GLU A 271 35.31 21.70 10.35
CA GLU A 271 33.92 21.65 10.87
C GLU A 271 33.64 20.40 11.73
N ALA A 272 34.51 19.39 11.71
CA ALA A 272 34.36 18.15 12.47
C ALA A 272 35.66 17.73 13.15
N ASN A 273 35.57 17.20 14.38
CA ASN A 273 36.71 16.66 15.14
C ASN A 273 36.98 15.19 14.80
N THR A 274 37.19 14.91 13.53
CA THR A 274 37.48 13.55 13.05
C THR A 274 38.93 13.50 12.57
N ASN A 275 39.78 12.75 13.29
CA ASN A 275 41.14 12.33 12.89
C ASN A 275 42.27 13.37 12.94
N SER A 276 42.70 13.74 14.15
CA SER A 276 44.09 14.17 14.44
C SER A 276 44.66 15.26 13.50
N CYS A 277 43.84 16.22 13.04
CA CYS A 277 44.24 17.37 12.20
C CYS A 277 45.09 17.05 10.94
N LYS A 278 45.06 15.80 10.45
CA LYS A 278 45.86 15.34 9.29
C LYS A 278 45.06 14.86 8.10
N SER A 279 43.79 14.49 8.28
CA SER A 279 43.01 13.80 7.22
C SER A 279 41.61 14.35 6.95
N GLY A 280 41.16 15.40 7.65
CA GLY A 280 39.86 16.03 7.40
C GLY A 280 39.91 16.99 6.22
N LEU A 281 38.78 17.21 5.54
CA LEU A 281 38.63 18.31 4.57
C LEU A 281 38.63 19.64 5.33
N PRO A 282 39.58 20.56 5.09
CA PRO A 282 39.55 21.87 5.72
C PRO A 282 38.34 22.68 5.27
N SER A 283 37.69 23.41 6.18
CA SER A 283 36.77 24.48 5.77
C SER A 283 37.58 25.71 5.38
N TYR A 284 38.53 26.12 6.21
CA TYR A 284 39.20 27.40 6.04
C TYR A 284 40.66 27.36 6.50
N VAL A 285 41.57 28.03 5.79
CA VAL A 285 43.00 28.09 6.12
C VAL A 285 43.47 29.54 6.14
N THR A 286 44.15 29.95 7.21
CA THR A 286 44.85 31.24 7.31
C THR A 286 46.34 31.01 7.42
N THR A 287 47.12 31.73 6.64
CA THR A 287 48.56 31.54 6.53
C THR A 287 49.29 32.86 6.69
N SER A 288 50.31 32.86 7.54
CA SER A 288 51.19 34.00 7.79
C SER A 288 52.61 33.72 7.31
N VAL A 289 53.32 34.78 6.91
CA VAL A 289 54.73 34.72 6.53
C VAL A 289 55.59 34.90 7.79
N GLY A 290 56.38 33.89 8.13
CA GLY A 290 57.19 33.84 9.37
C GLY A 290 58.70 33.79 9.13
N ALA A 291 59.48 34.12 10.16
CA ALA A 291 60.94 33.93 10.16
C ALA A 291 61.33 32.45 10.30
N PHE A 292 62.52 32.10 9.79
CA PHE A 292 63.07 30.75 9.53
C PHE A 292 63.02 29.68 10.65
N ALA A 293 62.52 29.95 11.86
CA ALA A 293 62.67 29.03 12.98
C ALA A 293 61.55 29.04 14.03
N VAL A 294 60.29 28.65 13.71
CA VAL A 294 59.33 28.21 14.76
C VAL A 294 58.17 27.28 14.29
N CYS A 295 58.04 26.89 13.02
CA CYS A 295 56.84 26.15 12.63
C CYS A 295 56.90 24.66 13.06
N VAL A 296 56.07 24.28 14.04
CA VAL A 296 55.87 22.90 14.49
C VAL A 296 54.46 22.47 14.08
N PRO A 297 54.30 21.51 13.16
CA PRO A 297 52.98 21.04 12.75
C PRO A 297 52.29 20.30 13.91
N SER A 298 51.01 20.57 14.12
CA SER A 298 50.25 19.92 15.20
C SER A 298 50.00 18.45 14.88
N SER A 299 50.06 17.58 15.90
CA SER A 299 49.61 16.19 15.79
C SER A 299 48.10 16.04 15.94
N ASP A 300 47.45 16.97 16.63
CA ASP A 300 46.03 16.92 17.01
C ASP A 300 45.36 18.29 16.86
N CYS A 301 44.04 18.28 16.70
CA CYS A 301 43.26 19.51 16.65
C CYS A 301 43.01 20.08 18.05
N THR A 302 43.03 21.40 18.14
CA THR A 302 42.71 22.16 19.36
C THR A 302 41.38 22.89 19.21
N GLY A 303 40.61 22.99 20.29
CA GLY A 303 39.28 23.63 20.34
C GLY A 303 38.20 22.74 20.95
N GLN A 304 37.28 23.35 21.72
CA GLN A 304 36.12 22.64 22.33
C GLN A 304 34.85 22.68 21.45
N ALA A 305 34.83 23.50 20.40
CA ALA A 305 33.73 23.64 19.47
C ALA A 305 34.25 24.05 18.08
N VAL A 306 33.38 23.92 17.08
CA VAL A 306 33.66 24.28 15.68
C VAL A 306 33.93 25.79 15.54
N PRO A 307 34.98 26.22 14.82
CA PRO A 307 35.93 25.38 14.09
C PRO A 307 37.07 24.80 14.96
N TYR A 308 37.39 23.52 14.73
CA TYR A 308 38.58 22.88 15.30
C TYR A 308 39.82 23.31 14.50
N THR A 309 40.94 23.59 15.16
CA THR A 309 42.12 24.18 14.50
C THR A 309 43.41 23.36 14.69
N GLY A 310 44.27 23.34 13.67
CA GLY A 310 45.61 22.75 13.71
C GLY A 310 46.64 23.60 12.97
N THR A 311 47.93 23.35 13.21
CA THR A 311 49.04 24.05 12.56
C THR A 311 49.68 23.21 11.47
N SER A 312 49.88 23.78 10.28
CA SER A 312 50.62 23.20 9.15
C SER A 312 51.75 24.12 8.70
N CYS A 313 52.85 23.53 8.24
CA CYS A 313 54.07 24.23 7.86
C CYS A 313 54.33 24.02 6.36
N SER A 314 54.44 25.11 5.61
CA SER A 314 54.66 25.09 4.15
C SER A 314 55.64 26.17 3.71
N SER A 315 55.79 26.35 2.40
CA SER A 315 56.58 27.43 1.82
C SER A 315 55.87 28.00 0.59
N THR A 316 56.25 29.19 0.12
CA THR A 316 55.67 29.75 -1.11
C THR A 316 55.92 28.89 -2.36
N LEU A 317 56.85 27.93 -2.31
CA LEU A 317 57.08 26.99 -3.40
C LEU A 317 56.09 25.81 -3.39
N THR A 318 55.71 25.32 -2.21
CA THR A 318 54.87 24.10 -2.06
C THR A 318 53.41 24.43 -1.75
N TYR A 319 53.09 25.66 -1.33
CA TYR A 319 51.77 26.03 -0.82
C TYR A 319 50.61 25.62 -1.74
N LYS A 320 50.76 25.83 -3.05
CA LYS A 320 49.72 25.48 -4.03
C LYS A 320 49.45 23.98 -4.08
N ASP A 321 50.51 23.17 -4.03
CA ASP A 321 50.43 21.72 -4.05
C ASP A 321 49.92 21.20 -2.69
N ASP A 322 50.33 21.82 -1.59
CA ASP A 322 49.87 21.51 -0.23
C ASP A 322 48.35 21.75 -0.11
N MET A 323 47.84 22.86 -0.66
CA MET A 323 46.38 23.14 -0.70
C MET A 323 45.65 22.20 -1.66
N ALA A 324 46.20 21.90 -2.84
CA ALA A 324 45.60 20.93 -3.76
C ALA A 324 45.48 19.53 -3.12
N ALA A 325 46.49 19.11 -2.35
CA ALA A 325 46.46 17.85 -1.60
C ALA A 325 45.44 17.90 -0.44
N ALA A 326 45.37 19.02 0.30
CA ALA A 326 44.47 19.16 1.45
C ALA A 326 42.98 19.20 1.07
N PHE A 327 42.64 19.90 -0.03
CA PHE A 327 41.25 20.00 -0.50
C PHE A 327 40.87 18.90 -1.49
N GLY A 328 41.86 18.23 -2.11
CA GLY A 328 41.64 17.16 -3.08
C GLY A 328 40.84 17.64 -4.29
N SER A 329 39.75 16.94 -4.62
CA SER A 329 38.85 17.31 -5.71
C SER A 329 37.82 18.40 -5.35
N ASN A 330 37.78 18.86 -4.09
CA ASN A 330 36.80 19.84 -3.64
C ASN A 330 37.16 21.24 -4.15
N PRO A 331 36.17 22.11 -4.43
CA PRO A 331 36.43 23.46 -4.87
C PRO A 331 37.00 24.33 -3.74
N TYR A 332 38.07 25.07 -4.00
CA TYR A 332 38.68 26.00 -3.04
C TYR A 332 39.21 27.26 -3.73
N VAL A 333 39.30 28.35 -2.96
CA VAL A 333 39.80 29.66 -3.44
C VAL A 333 40.89 30.18 -2.49
N ILE A 334 42.07 30.46 -3.03
CA ILE A 334 43.23 31.04 -2.37
C ILE A 334 43.25 32.55 -2.65
N VAL A 335 43.37 33.35 -1.60
CA VAL A 335 43.52 34.80 -1.61
C VAL A 335 44.86 35.17 -1.00
N GLU A 336 45.79 35.64 -1.82
CA GLU A 336 47.08 36.21 -1.39
C GLU A 336 46.94 37.72 -1.23
N LYS A 337 47.33 38.25 -0.07
CA LYS A 337 47.40 39.69 0.20
C LYS A 337 48.85 40.13 0.36
N TYR A 338 49.19 41.23 -0.31
CA TYR A 338 50.51 41.84 -0.28
C TYR A 338 50.50 43.17 0.46
N ASN A 339 51.66 43.63 0.91
CA ASN A 339 51.80 44.95 1.52
C ASN A 339 51.33 46.04 0.56
N SER A 340 50.70 47.10 1.10
CA SER A 340 50.06 48.13 0.30
C SER A 340 51.04 48.85 -0.63
N GLY A 341 50.63 49.05 -1.89
CA GLY A 341 51.37 49.75 -2.94
C GLY A 341 52.48 48.92 -3.59
N LYS A 342 52.48 47.59 -3.43
CA LYS A 342 53.57 46.70 -3.85
C LYS A 342 53.24 45.78 -5.03
N SER A 343 52.04 45.88 -5.59
CA SER A 343 51.64 45.22 -6.85
C SER A 343 51.99 43.74 -6.91
N CYS A 344 51.76 43.04 -5.79
CA CYS A 344 52.01 41.61 -5.64
C CYS A 344 53.46 41.16 -5.87
N ALA A 345 54.44 42.01 -5.57
CA ALA A 345 55.84 41.59 -5.53
C ALA A 345 56.03 40.42 -4.55
N ALA A 346 56.69 39.34 -4.99
CA ALA A 346 56.79 38.10 -4.23
C ALA A 346 57.42 38.25 -2.83
N ALA A 347 58.32 39.23 -2.65
CA ALA A 347 58.95 39.54 -1.37
C ALA A 347 58.03 40.31 -0.38
N GLU A 348 56.89 40.80 -0.85
CA GLU A 348 55.95 41.67 -0.11
C GLU A 348 54.66 40.95 0.27
N LEU A 349 54.66 39.61 0.18
CA LEU A 349 53.52 38.78 0.58
C LEU A 349 53.29 38.93 2.09
N ALA A 350 52.09 39.39 2.48
CA ALA A 350 51.75 39.68 3.87
C ALA A 350 50.96 38.53 4.52
N SER A 351 49.99 37.97 3.81
CA SER A 351 49.17 36.85 4.30
C SER A 351 48.53 36.08 3.15
N ILE A 352 48.15 34.82 3.42
CA ILE A 352 47.36 34.00 2.49
C ILE A 352 46.14 33.47 3.22
N THR A 353 45.01 33.41 2.54
CA THR A 353 43.78 32.83 3.05
C THR A 353 43.20 31.86 2.04
N THR A 354 42.76 30.67 2.46
CA THR A 354 42.15 29.67 1.58
C THR A 354 40.78 29.28 2.09
N TYR A 355 39.77 29.42 1.24
CA TYR A 355 38.37 29.15 1.55
C TYR A 355 37.91 27.89 0.81
N LEU A 356 37.23 26.97 1.50
CA LEU A 356 36.41 25.95 0.86
C LEU A 356 35.28 26.66 0.10
N ALA A 357 35.25 26.47 -1.21
CA ALA A 357 34.36 27.17 -2.14
C ALA A 357 33.24 26.26 -2.64
N ASP A 358 32.65 25.49 -1.72
CA ASP A 358 31.57 24.55 -2.01
C ASP A 358 30.19 25.22 -2.04
N GLY A 359 30.09 26.53 -1.84
CA GLY A 359 28.83 27.27 -1.83
C GLY A 359 27.99 27.08 -0.58
N LYS A 360 28.47 26.36 0.44
CA LYS A 360 27.84 26.21 1.76
C LYS A 360 28.30 27.30 2.72
N CYS A 361 27.56 27.42 3.83
CA CYS A 361 27.96 28.31 4.92
C CYS A 361 28.94 27.60 5.85
N HIS A 362 30.11 28.21 6.09
CA HIS A 362 31.17 27.68 6.95
C HIS A 362 31.52 28.70 8.02
N LYS A 363 31.84 28.24 9.23
CA LYS A 363 32.18 29.14 10.35
C LYS A 363 33.63 29.56 10.27
N THR A 364 33.92 30.85 10.42
CA THR A 364 35.30 31.32 10.65
C THR A 364 35.64 31.36 12.14
N ASP A 365 34.63 31.55 12.99
CA ASP A 365 34.69 31.49 14.44
C ASP A 365 33.28 31.23 15.01
N SER A 366 33.09 31.39 16.33
CA SER A 366 31.78 31.16 16.98
C SER A 366 30.70 32.18 16.61
N ALA A 367 31.07 33.33 16.04
CA ALA A 367 30.18 34.46 15.76
C ALA A 367 30.10 34.82 14.27
N LYS A 368 31.08 34.45 13.44
CA LYS A 368 31.18 34.82 12.03
C LYS A 368 31.25 33.60 11.12
N SER A 369 30.80 33.79 9.89
CA SER A 369 30.81 32.76 8.86
C SER A 369 31.20 33.33 7.51
N TYR A 370 31.40 32.44 6.54
CA TYR A 370 31.59 32.79 5.15
C TYR A 370 30.88 31.79 4.24
N ARG A 371 30.64 32.24 3.01
CA ARG A 371 30.20 31.41 1.88
C ARG A 371 31.08 31.75 0.69
N ALA A 372 31.71 30.74 0.10
CA ALA A 372 32.50 30.92 -1.10
C ALA A 372 32.02 29.98 -2.22
N THR A 373 32.02 30.44 -3.46
CA THR A 373 31.70 29.65 -4.66
C THR A 373 32.79 29.85 -5.71
N ARG A 374 33.10 28.81 -6.47
CA ARG A 374 34.03 28.87 -7.60
C ARG A 374 33.40 28.23 -8.84
N SER A 375 33.32 28.99 -9.92
CA SER A 375 32.75 28.55 -11.18
C SER A 375 33.79 27.86 -12.08
N ALA A 376 33.32 27.14 -13.09
CA ALA A 376 34.19 26.46 -14.06
C ALA A 376 35.01 27.41 -14.95
N ASP A 377 34.55 28.66 -15.11
CA ASP A 377 35.28 29.74 -15.78
C ASP A 377 36.34 30.40 -14.89
N ASN A 378 36.63 29.82 -13.72
CA ASN A 378 37.53 30.32 -12.69
C ASN A 378 37.07 31.61 -11.99
N SER A 379 35.87 32.13 -12.26
CA SER A 379 35.29 33.18 -11.43
C SER A 379 34.99 32.66 -10.03
N ALA A 380 35.09 33.52 -9.03
CA ALA A 380 34.82 33.16 -7.65
C ALA A 380 34.04 34.27 -6.92
N SER A 381 33.24 33.86 -5.94
CA SER A 381 32.62 34.78 -4.99
C SER A 381 33.00 34.35 -3.58
N ILE A 382 33.40 35.29 -2.74
CA ILE A 382 33.65 35.08 -1.32
C ILE A 382 32.81 36.11 -0.57
N LYS A 383 31.89 35.65 0.26
CA LYS A 383 31.04 36.47 1.12
C LYS A 383 31.35 36.13 2.56
N THR A 384 31.78 37.12 3.34
CA THR A 384 31.90 36.98 4.79
C THR A 384 30.73 37.63 5.47
N TYR A 385 30.27 37.04 6.57
CA TYR A 385 29.09 37.44 7.33
C TYR A 385 29.48 37.74 8.78
N SER A 386 28.72 38.63 9.41
CA SER A 386 28.91 38.99 10.82
C SER A 386 28.20 38.04 11.79
N ASP A 387 27.42 37.07 11.29
CA ASP A 387 26.80 35.99 12.05
C ASP A 387 27.37 34.61 11.66
N ALA A 388 27.04 33.57 12.43
CA ALA A 388 27.54 32.21 12.22
C ALA A 388 26.71 31.36 11.22
N VAL A 389 25.67 31.93 10.60
CA VAL A 389 24.69 31.21 9.75
C VAL A 389 24.55 31.78 8.34
N CYS A 390 25.40 32.75 7.98
CA CYS A 390 25.40 33.43 6.70
C CYS A 390 24.12 34.23 6.40
N GLY A 391 23.55 34.90 7.42
CA GLY A 391 22.28 35.62 7.31
C GLY A 391 22.38 37.15 7.13
N THR A 392 23.35 37.81 7.76
CA THR A 392 23.42 39.27 7.96
C THR A 392 24.85 39.82 7.85
N GLY A 393 24.98 41.10 7.44
CA GLY A 393 26.25 41.84 7.43
C GLY A 393 27.25 41.41 6.35
N GLU A 394 26.77 41.18 5.12
CA GLU A 394 27.58 40.69 3.99
C GLU A 394 28.63 41.71 3.50
N THR A 395 29.90 41.31 3.44
CA THR A 395 30.93 41.99 2.64
C THR A 395 31.41 41.09 1.49
N PRO A 396 30.98 41.37 0.24
CA PRO A 396 31.33 40.53 -0.91
C PRO A 396 32.71 40.89 -1.48
N THR A 397 33.50 39.85 -1.78
CA THR A 397 34.67 39.93 -2.65
C THR A 397 34.36 39.10 -3.90
N ALA A 398 34.07 39.78 -5.01
CA ALA A 398 33.85 39.14 -6.31
C ALA A 398 35.16 39.08 -7.09
N VAL A 399 35.42 37.94 -7.74
CA VAL A 399 36.60 37.67 -8.56
C VAL A 399 36.12 37.34 -9.96
N SER A 400 36.50 38.14 -10.96
CA SER A 400 36.16 37.87 -12.34
C SER A 400 36.89 36.63 -12.87
N ALA A 401 36.35 36.02 -13.95
CA ALA A 401 36.99 34.91 -14.64
C ALA A 401 38.43 35.23 -15.10
N SER A 402 38.68 36.47 -15.54
CA SER A 402 40.01 36.95 -15.92
C SER A 402 40.97 37.00 -14.73
N GLN A 403 40.53 37.55 -13.59
CA GLN A 403 41.34 37.61 -12.37
C GLN A 403 41.74 36.20 -11.87
N GLY A 404 40.79 35.26 -11.90
CA GLY A 404 41.02 33.87 -11.47
C GLY A 404 41.85 33.02 -12.44
N THR A 405 41.84 33.33 -13.74
CA THR A 405 42.58 32.59 -14.77
C THR A 405 44.02 33.07 -14.90
N ASP A 406 44.21 34.39 -14.97
CA ASP A 406 45.52 34.98 -15.26
C ASP A 406 46.42 35.02 -14.02
N HIS A 407 45.89 34.63 -12.85
CA HIS A 407 46.56 34.79 -11.55
C HIS A 407 47.11 36.22 -11.38
N THR A 408 46.39 37.21 -11.90
CA THR A 408 46.86 38.59 -12.00
C THR A 408 46.69 39.33 -10.69
N CYS A 409 47.66 40.19 -10.39
CA CYS A 409 47.57 41.07 -9.24
C CYS A 409 46.53 42.17 -9.48
N PHE A 410 45.61 42.36 -8.53
CA PHE A 410 44.69 43.48 -8.50
C PHE A 410 44.87 44.27 -7.19
N SER A 411 45.44 45.48 -7.28
CA SER A 411 45.58 46.42 -6.16
C SER A 411 46.24 45.86 -4.89
N ASP A 412 47.15 44.88 -5.01
CA ASP A 412 47.83 44.12 -3.93
C ASP A 412 47.13 42.83 -3.46
N THR A 413 46.10 42.37 -4.16
CA THR A 413 45.47 41.06 -3.93
C THR A 413 45.57 40.17 -5.16
N LYS A 414 45.84 38.88 -4.95
CA LYS A 414 45.87 37.87 -6.00
C LYS A 414 44.98 36.70 -5.60
N VAL A 415 44.09 36.28 -6.49
CA VAL A 415 43.09 35.24 -6.19
C VAL A 415 43.15 34.13 -7.23
N TYR A 416 43.19 32.88 -6.78
CA TYR A 416 43.23 31.68 -7.63
C TYR A 416 42.68 30.48 -6.87
N GLY A 417 42.61 29.29 -7.46
CA GLY A 417 42.07 28.12 -6.77
C GLY A 417 41.94 26.89 -7.66
N GLY A 418 41.33 25.84 -7.10
CA GLY A 418 41.10 24.57 -7.79
C GLY A 418 39.65 24.09 -7.60
N GLY A 419 39.20 23.20 -8.49
CA GLY A 419 37.85 22.63 -8.47
C GLY A 419 36.74 23.60 -8.92
N SER A 420 35.53 23.06 -9.11
CA SER A 420 34.31 23.81 -9.44
C SER A 420 33.19 23.43 -8.48
N THR A 421 32.41 24.43 -8.05
CA THR A 421 31.24 24.21 -7.19
C THR A 421 30.18 23.42 -7.96
N PRO A 422 29.69 22.28 -7.42
CA PRO A 422 28.55 21.59 -7.99
C PRO A 422 27.32 22.52 -8.01
N LEU A 423 26.48 22.40 -9.05
CA LEU A 423 25.17 23.05 -9.03
C LEU A 423 24.27 22.35 -8.01
N TYR A 424 23.74 23.14 -7.08
CA TYR A 424 22.71 22.75 -6.13
C TYR A 424 21.34 22.80 -6.79
N LEU A 425 20.48 21.86 -6.43
CA LEU A 425 19.18 21.65 -7.05
C LEU A 425 18.09 21.83 -6.00
N THR A 426 17.13 22.70 -6.30
CA THR A 426 15.90 22.84 -5.52
C THR A 426 14.76 22.27 -6.34
N SER A 427 14.22 21.14 -5.91
CA SER A 427 13.18 20.38 -6.60
C SER A 427 11.83 20.61 -5.94
N THR A 428 10.86 21.12 -6.69
CA THR A 428 9.45 21.07 -6.34
C THR A 428 8.91 19.69 -6.72
N VAL A 429 8.52 18.91 -5.73
CA VAL A 429 7.96 17.56 -5.87
C VAL A 429 6.45 17.65 -5.74
N SER A 430 5.73 17.16 -6.76
CA SER A 430 4.27 17.22 -6.85
C SER A 430 3.65 15.82 -6.71
N TYR A 431 2.50 15.75 -6.06
CA TYR A 431 1.71 14.54 -5.83
C TYR A 431 0.24 14.75 -6.18
N ASP A 432 -0.42 13.71 -6.67
CA ASP A 432 -1.85 13.75 -7.02
C ASP A 432 -2.79 13.53 -5.82
N THR A 433 -2.29 12.97 -4.71
CA THR A 433 -3.08 12.68 -3.50
C THR A 433 -2.50 13.36 -2.25
N ASN A 434 -3.37 13.74 -1.31
CA ASN A 434 -3.01 14.43 -0.06
C ASN A 434 -2.49 13.50 1.04
N THR A 435 -2.57 12.18 0.85
CA THR A 435 -2.17 11.18 1.84
C THR A 435 -0.66 11.05 1.98
N ASN A 436 0.09 11.67 1.07
CA ASN A 436 1.54 11.58 1.03
C ASN A 436 2.15 12.66 1.94
N THR A 437 2.94 12.25 2.92
CA THR A 437 3.93 13.16 3.49
C THR A 437 4.93 13.50 2.38
N CYS A 438 5.49 14.71 2.35
CA CYS A 438 6.48 15.11 1.33
C CYS A 438 7.83 14.37 1.40
N SER A 439 7.82 13.20 2.02
CA SER A 439 8.90 12.25 2.24
C SER A 439 8.50 10.81 1.88
N SER A 440 7.23 10.55 1.49
CA SER A 440 6.69 9.20 1.22
C SER A 440 5.70 9.19 0.06
N GLY A 441 5.81 8.23 -0.86
CA GLY A 441 4.92 8.06 -2.01
C GLY A 441 5.59 8.41 -3.34
N VAL A 442 5.02 7.92 -4.45
CA VAL A 442 5.56 8.15 -5.81
C VAL A 442 5.15 9.54 -6.29
N PRO A 443 6.09 10.44 -6.65
CA PRO A 443 5.76 11.74 -7.20
C PRO A 443 5.07 11.64 -8.57
N SER A 444 4.10 12.52 -8.83
CA SER A 444 3.54 12.68 -10.17
C SER A 444 4.35 13.64 -11.05
N LEU A 445 5.07 14.61 -10.49
CA LEU A 445 5.96 15.50 -11.27
C LEU A 445 7.06 16.06 -10.36
N VAL A 446 8.29 16.20 -10.88
CA VAL A 446 9.36 16.92 -10.18
C VAL A 446 9.90 18.03 -11.07
N THR A 447 9.80 19.28 -10.65
CA THR A 447 10.36 20.43 -11.37
C THR A 447 11.49 21.01 -10.56
N THR A 448 12.67 21.16 -11.16
CA THR A 448 13.91 21.48 -10.45
C THR A 448 14.57 22.71 -11.03
N THR A 449 14.91 23.65 -10.16
CA THR A 449 15.76 24.81 -10.46
C THR A 449 17.19 24.56 -10.00
N THR A 450 18.14 25.20 -10.67
CA THR A 450 19.58 25.08 -10.41
C THR A 450 20.13 26.36 -9.79
N GLY A 451 20.97 26.23 -8.76
CA GLY A 451 21.69 27.32 -8.13
C GLY A 451 23.16 26.95 -7.90
N ASN A 452 24.00 27.97 -7.71
CA ASN A 452 25.41 27.83 -7.34
C ASN A 452 25.65 27.91 -5.82
N THR A 453 24.59 28.10 -5.04
CA THR A 453 24.62 28.15 -3.57
C THR A 453 23.61 27.17 -2.99
N ASP A 454 23.98 26.54 -1.88
CA ASP A 454 23.09 25.67 -1.13
C ASP A 454 22.22 26.53 -0.21
N THR A 455 21.02 26.86 -0.69
CA THR A 455 19.98 27.60 0.04
C THR A 455 18.71 26.77 0.24
N CYS A 456 18.71 25.53 -0.24
CA CYS A 456 17.52 24.70 -0.24
C CYS A 456 17.21 24.20 1.17
N THR A 457 15.94 24.33 1.57
CA THR A 457 15.42 23.73 2.81
C THR A 457 14.34 22.73 2.43
N ALA A 458 14.54 21.45 2.75
CA ALA A 458 13.58 20.42 2.42
C ALA A 458 12.30 20.57 3.23
N SER A 459 11.15 20.42 2.58
CA SER A 459 9.86 20.47 3.26
C SER A 459 9.61 19.18 4.02
N THR A 460 9.18 19.28 5.27
CA THR A 460 8.72 18.12 6.06
C THR A 460 7.26 17.75 5.77
N ALA A 461 6.46 18.67 5.21
CA ALA A 461 5.06 18.45 4.84
C ALA A 461 4.71 19.09 3.49
N CYS A 462 3.76 18.49 2.78
CA CYS A 462 3.24 19.03 1.54
C CYS A 462 2.25 20.16 1.77
N THR A 463 2.21 21.10 0.84
CA THR A 463 1.29 22.25 0.85
C THR A 463 0.35 22.18 -0.36
N GLY A 464 -0.86 22.72 -0.22
CA GLY A 464 -1.88 22.75 -1.28
C GLY A 464 -3.27 22.35 -0.77
N GLY A 465 -4.31 23.06 -1.22
CA GLY A 465 -5.71 22.74 -0.89
C GLY A 465 -6.35 21.69 -1.82
N ALA A 466 -5.73 21.42 -2.97
CA ALA A 466 -6.12 20.42 -3.95
C ALA A 466 -4.90 19.99 -4.79
N ALA A 467 -5.00 18.85 -5.46
CA ALA A 467 -3.93 18.33 -6.31
C ALA A 467 -3.57 19.32 -7.46
N PRO A 468 -2.28 19.53 -7.76
CA PRO A 468 -1.13 18.84 -7.17
C PRO A 468 -0.71 19.39 -5.80
N TYR A 469 -0.45 18.51 -4.83
CA TYR A 469 0.16 18.84 -3.55
C TYR A 469 1.67 18.92 -3.72
N THR A 470 2.32 19.95 -3.18
CA THR A 470 3.74 20.20 -3.46
C THR A 470 4.61 20.32 -2.21
N GLY A 471 5.87 19.91 -2.33
CA GLY A 471 6.91 20.20 -1.36
C GLY A 471 8.29 20.34 -2.00
N THR A 472 9.28 20.66 -1.18
CA THR A 472 10.65 20.96 -1.62
C THR A 472 11.59 19.82 -1.26
N SER A 473 12.38 19.35 -2.22
CA SER A 473 13.49 18.42 -2.04
C SER A 473 14.80 19.05 -2.49
N CYS A 474 15.88 18.77 -1.76
CA CYS A 474 17.18 19.36 -1.97
C CYS A 474 18.16 18.30 -2.47
N SER A 475 18.83 18.58 -3.59
CA SER A 475 19.78 17.65 -4.20
C SER A 475 20.94 18.40 -4.86
N THR A 476 21.84 17.67 -5.50
CA THR A 476 22.90 18.23 -6.35
C THR A 476 22.85 17.56 -7.72
N VAL A 477 23.49 18.17 -8.73
CA VAL A 477 23.54 17.56 -10.08
C VAL A 477 24.11 16.14 -10.09
N SER A 478 25.02 15.80 -9.18
CA SER A 478 25.62 14.47 -9.06
C SER A 478 24.69 13.45 -8.38
N SER A 479 23.90 13.86 -7.38
CA SER A 479 22.97 12.96 -6.67
C SER A 479 21.63 12.78 -7.38
N TYR A 480 21.20 13.75 -8.19
CA TYR A 480 19.84 13.83 -8.75
C TYR A 480 19.32 12.54 -9.39
N LYS A 481 20.16 11.82 -10.15
CA LYS A 481 19.74 10.58 -10.80
C LYS A 481 19.41 9.48 -9.79
N ALA A 482 20.20 9.36 -8.72
CA ALA A 482 19.96 8.41 -7.64
C ALA A 482 18.75 8.84 -6.81
N ASP A 483 18.61 10.14 -6.54
CA ASP A 483 17.48 10.70 -5.79
C ASP A 483 16.15 10.42 -6.52
N MET A 484 16.10 10.59 -7.85
CA MET A 484 14.92 10.23 -8.65
C MET A 484 14.66 8.72 -8.71
N ALA A 485 15.71 7.90 -8.79
CA ALA A 485 15.54 6.44 -8.75
C ALA A 485 14.94 5.98 -7.41
N ALA A 486 15.35 6.60 -6.30
CA ALA A 486 14.78 6.33 -4.98
C ALA A 486 13.33 6.84 -4.86
N ALA A 487 13.04 8.05 -5.35
CA ALA A 487 11.71 8.66 -5.25
C ALA A 487 10.64 7.92 -6.08
N PHE A 488 10.98 7.46 -7.28
CA PHE A 488 10.05 6.76 -8.18
C PHE A 488 10.05 5.24 -7.98
N GLY A 489 11.08 4.68 -7.33
CA GLY A 489 11.18 3.23 -7.06
C GLY A 489 11.12 2.41 -8.34
N SER A 490 10.15 1.49 -8.42
CA SER A 490 9.90 0.65 -9.61
C SER A 490 9.05 1.32 -10.68
N SER A 491 8.47 2.49 -10.41
CA SER A 491 7.60 3.18 -11.36
C SER A 491 8.40 3.75 -12.53
N PRO A 492 7.89 3.69 -13.77
CA PRO A 492 8.56 4.28 -14.93
C PRO A 492 8.58 5.81 -14.83
N TYR A 493 9.71 6.44 -15.15
CA TYR A 493 9.84 7.90 -15.15
C TYR A 493 10.80 8.42 -16.21
N MET A 494 10.65 9.69 -16.57
CA MET A 494 11.44 10.39 -17.58
C MET A 494 12.00 11.71 -17.06
N ILE A 495 13.33 11.85 -17.05
CA ILE A 495 14.05 13.09 -16.72
C ILE A 495 14.36 13.84 -18.00
N VAL A 496 13.95 15.11 -18.06
CA VAL A 496 14.22 16.05 -19.14
C VAL A 496 15.04 17.21 -18.57
N LYS A 497 16.30 17.33 -19.00
CA LYS A 497 17.19 18.45 -18.68
C LYS A 497 17.22 19.43 -19.83
N LYS A 498 16.94 20.71 -19.56
CA LYS A 498 17.02 21.80 -20.54
C LYS A 498 18.26 22.65 -20.31
N TYR A 499 18.85 23.12 -21.39
CA TYR A 499 20.04 23.97 -21.37
C TYR A 499 19.78 25.28 -22.12
N THR A 500 20.61 26.30 -21.87
CA THR A 500 20.60 27.54 -22.65
C THR A 500 20.77 27.22 -24.13
N SER A 501 19.94 27.84 -24.98
CA SER A 501 19.92 27.60 -26.42
C SER A 501 21.31 27.80 -27.07
N GLY A 502 21.71 26.86 -27.93
CA GLY A 502 22.97 26.87 -28.67
C GLY A 502 24.20 26.38 -27.91
N MET A 503 24.05 25.97 -26.65
CA MET A 503 25.18 25.67 -25.75
C MET A 503 25.50 24.18 -25.61
N LYS A 504 24.94 23.31 -26.46
CA LYS A 504 25.31 21.89 -26.61
C LYS A 504 25.39 21.13 -25.28
N CYS A 505 24.50 21.45 -24.35
CA CYS A 505 24.43 20.91 -22.99
C CYS A 505 25.72 21.01 -22.15
N ALA A 506 26.44 22.12 -22.26
CA ALA A 506 27.44 22.47 -21.26
C ALA A 506 26.81 22.44 -19.86
N ALA A 507 27.42 21.75 -18.90
CA ALA A 507 26.85 21.57 -17.56
C ALA A 507 26.58 22.91 -16.84
N ALA A 508 27.38 23.94 -17.11
CA ALA A 508 27.21 25.29 -16.59
C ALA A 508 26.01 26.06 -17.18
N GLN A 509 25.38 25.53 -18.23
CA GLN A 509 24.25 26.14 -18.95
C GLN A 509 22.94 25.39 -18.69
N LEU A 510 22.89 24.52 -17.68
CA LEU A 510 21.67 23.82 -17.29
C LEU A 510 20.67 24.86 -16.74
N THR A 511 19.51 25.00 -17.40
CA THR A 511 18.48 25.99 -17.04
C THR A 511 17.33 25.40 -16.23
N GLY A 512 17.14 24.08 -16.29
CA GLY A 512 16.15 23.39 -15.48
C GLY A 512 16.09 21.89 -15.73
N ILE A 513 15.48 21.17 -14.79
CA ILE A 513 15.23 19.73 -14.91
C ILE A 513 13.76 19.47 -14.60
N THR A 514 13.07 18.71 -15.44
CA THR A 514 11.71 18.23 -15.17
C THR A 514 11.69 16.71 -15.23
N THR A 515 11.10 16.07 -14.23
CA THR A 515 10.95 14.61 -14.17
C THR A 515 9.48 14.25 -14.16
N TYR A 516 9.07 13.43 -15.12
CA TYR A 516 7.70 13.01 -15.36
C TYR A 516 7.53 11.55 -14.94
N LEU A 517 6.46 11.24 -14.21
CA LEU A 517 5.94 9.88 -14.07
C LEU A 517 5.46 9.40 -15.44
N ALA A 518 5.94 8.25 -15.89
CA ALA A 518 5.70 7.72 -17.23
C ALA A 518 4.85 6.44 -17.19
N ASP A 519 3.78 6.45 -16.40
CA ASP A 519 2.88 5.31 -16.20
C ASP A 519 1.73 5.24 -17.24
N GLY A 520 1.64 6.23 -18.13
CA GLY A 520 0.61 6.37 -19.15
C GLY A 520 -0.67 7.06 -18.66
N ASN A 521 -0.78 7.40 -17.37
CA ASN A 521 -1.93 8.08 -16.80
C ASN A 521 -1.85 9.60 -17.00
N CYS A 522 -2.98 10.26 -16.76
CA CYS A 522 -3.08 11.71 -16.77
C CYS A 522 -2.71 12.30 -15.40
N HIS A 523 -1.70 13.17 -15.38
CA HIS A 523 -1.23 13.84 -14.16
C HIS A 523 -1.34 15.36 -14.28
N LYS A 524 -1.75 16.03 -13.21
CA LYS A 524 -1.89 17.49 -13.19
C LYS A 524 -0.51 18.15 -13.04
N THR A 525 -0.23 19.12 -13.90
CA THR A 525 0.93 20.02 -13.74
C THR A 525 0.57 21.33 -13.04
N GLY A 526 -0.72 21.62 -12.94
CA GLY A 526 -1.30 22.78 -12.26
C GLY A 526 -2.83 22.68 -12.20
N SER A 527 -3.52 23.78 -11.89
CA SER A 527 -4.99 23.79 -11.78
C SER A 527 -5.72 23.61 -13.12
N SER A 528 -5.06 23.91 -14.24
CA SER A 528 -5.68 23.93 -15.59
C SER A 528 -4.85 23.21 -16.65
N THR A 529 -3.78 22.52 -16.28
CA THR A 529 -2.90 21.84 -17.24
C THR A 529 -2.52 20.47 -16.71
N SER A 530 -2.32 19.53 -17.62
CA SER A 530 -1.98 18.14 -17.31
C SER A 530 -0.99 17.58 -18.32
N TYR A 531 -0.48 16.39 -18.06
CA TYR A 531 0.36 15.66 -18.97
C TYR A 531 0.11 14.15 -18.85
N ALA A 532 0.45 13.41 -19.89
CA ALA A 532 0.60 11.97 -19.86
C ALA A 532 1.93 11.59 -20.50
N ALA A 533 2.65 10.64 -19.91
CA ALA A 533 3.93 10.19 -20.44
C ALA A 533 4.03 8.66 -20.46
N THR A 534 4.72 8.14 -21.47
CA THR A 534 5.01 6.72 -21.64
C THR A 534 6.48 6.50 -21.98
N ARG A 535 7.01 5.33 -21.61
CA ARG A 535 8.38 4.87 -21.84
C ARG A 535 8.39 3.39 -22.21
N SER A 536 8.88 3.09 -23.40
CA SER A 536 9.01 1.74 -23.96
C SER A 536 10.22 0.99 -23.42
N ALA A 537 10.26 -0.33 -23.69
CA ALA A 537 11.35 -1.22 -23.26
C ALA A 537 12.70 -0.87 -23.92
N ASP A 538 12.67 -0.39 -25.16
CA ASP A 538 13.85 0.08 -25.90
C ASP A 538 14.36 1.45 -25.43
N GLY A 539 13.67 2.07 -24.47
CA GLY A 539 13.97 3.39 -23.93
C GLY A 539 13.29 4.54 -24.68
N SER A 540 12.64 4.31 -25.82
CA SER A 540 11.84 5.35 -26.48
C SER A 540 10.71 5.84 -25.57
N ALA A 541 10.30 7.10 -25.71
CA ALA A 541 9.33 7.71 -24.82
C ALA A 541 8.52 8.81 -25.48
N VAL A 542 7.34 9.07 -24.93
CA VAL A 542 6.47 10.16 -25.32
C VAL A 542 6.06 10.92 -24.07
N ILE A 543 6.12 12.26 -24.12
CA ILE A 543 5.52 13.14 -23.13
C ILE A 543 4.54 14.05 -23.87
N GLN A 544 3.26 13.93 -23.56
CA GLN A 544 2.19 14.77 -24.10
C GLN A 544 1.71 15.72 -23.01
N SER A 545 1.85 17.02 -23.20
CA SER A 545 1.16 18.00 -22.36
C SER A 545 -0.25 18.28 -22.88
N TYR A 546 -1.12 18.76 -22.00
CA TYR A 546 -2.50 19.12 -22.28
C TYR A 546 -2.82 20.49 -21.68
N ASN A 547 -3.66 21.24 -22.39
CA ASN A 547 -4.07 22.59 -22.01
C ASN A 547 -5.29 22.61 -21.06
N ASP A 548 -5.71 21.43 -20.59
CA ASP A 548 -6.72 21.21 -19.56
C ASP A 548 -6.19 20.26 -18.46
N ALA A 549 -6.94 20.09 -17.36
CA ALA A 549 -6.54 19.28 -16.21
C ALA A 549 -6.91 17.78 -16.32
N THR A 550 -7.50 17.34 -17.43
CA THR A 550 -8.10 16.01 -17.64
C THR A 550 -7.56 15.27 -18.87
N CYS A 551 -6.47 15.77 -19.45
CA CYS A 551 -5.87 15.22 -20.67
C CYS A 551 -6.82 15.12 -21.88
N GLY A 552 -7.78 16.05 -22.01
CA GLY A 552 -8.74 16.06 -23.12
C GLY A 552 -8.30 16.89 -24.34
N THR A 553 -7.59 17.98 -24.11
CA THR A 553 -7.19 18.99 -25.11
C THR A 553 -5.67 18.97 -25.28
N ALA A 554 -5.22 18.30 -26.33
CA ALA A 554 -3.79 18.11 -26.61
C ALA A 554 -3.04 19.44 -26.73
N GLY A 555 -1.92 19.54 -26.00
CA GLY A 555 -0.93 20.59 -26.09
C GLY A 555 0.31 20.12 -26.87
N THR A 556 1.50 20.38 -26.34
CA THR A 556 2.78 20.04 -26.98
C THR A 556 3.17 18.57 -26.76
N ARG A 557 3.65 17.92 -27.81
CA ARG A 557 4.15 16.54 -27.76
C ARG A 557 5.67 16.51 -27.90
N LEU A 558 6.35 15.89 -26.94
CA LEU A 558 7.76 15.52 -27.04
C LEU A 558 7.87 14.02 -27.28
N THR A 559 8.40 13.64 -28.44
CA THR A 559 8.69 12.24 -28.79
C THR A 559 10.20 12.02 -28.75
N VAL A 560 10.64 10.95 -28.10
CA VAL A 560 12.05 10.61 -27.90
C VAL A 560 12.28 9.19 -28.41
N THR A 561 13.21 9.04 -29.35
CA THR A 561 13.60 7.71 -29.85
C THR A 561 14.53 7.00 -28.87
N ALA A 562 14.68 5.68 -29.01
CA ALA A 562 15.63 4.90 -28.22
C ALA A 562 17.06 5.49 -28.31
N ALA A 563 17.49 5.88 -29.52
CA ALA A 563 18.79 6.51 -29.76
C ALA A 563 18.96 7.84 -29.00
N GLN A 564 17.90 8.64 -28.88
CA GLN A 564 17.93 9.94 -28.20
C GLN A 564 18.01 9.82 -26.66
N THR A 565 17.55 8.70 -26.08
CA THR A 565 17.71 8.47 -24.62
C THR A 565 19.13 8.13 -24.18
N ALA A 566 20.03 7.83 -25.12
CA ALA A 566 21.43 7.53 -24.87
C ALA A 566 22.34 8.77 -24.74
N ASN A 567 21.77 9.94 -24.43
CA ASN A 567 22.49 11.14 -23.94
C ASN A 567 23.15 12.00 -25.05
N SER A 568 22.36 12.52 -26.00
CA SER A 568 22.89 13.35 -27.09
C SER A 568 22.27 14.75 -27.13
N CYS A 569 23.14 15.76 -27.07
CA CYS A 569 22.83 17.18 -27.25
C CYS A 569 23.19 17.68 -28.66
N ALA A 570 23.33 16.74 -29.59
CA ALA A 570 23.55 17.04 -30.98
C ALA A 570 22.21 17.33 -31.66
N ALA A 571 22.19 18.29 -32.58
CA ALA A 571 21.06 18.54 -33.46
C ALA A 571 21.08 17.57 -34.66
N ASP A 572 21.22 16.27 -34.38
CA ASP A 572 21.22 15.19 -35.37
C ASP A 572 20.17 14.12 -35.00
N GLY A 573 20.01 13.09 -35.84
CA GLY A 573 19.03 12.02 -35.61
C GLY A 573 19.21 11.23 -34.29
N ASN A 574 20.35 11.41 -33.60
CA ASN A 574 20.65 10.75 -32.35
C ASN A 574 20.43 11.65 -31.13
N GLY A 575 20.12 12.95 -31.29
CA GLY A 575 19.98 13.91 -30.18
C GLY A 575 18.76 14.81 -30.24
N ILE A 576 18.59 15.61 -29.19
CA ILE A 576 17.62 16.70 -29.11
C ILE A 576 18.41 17.97 -28.78
N ALA A 577 18.29 19.00 -29.61
CA ALA A 577 19.01 20.26 -29.41
C ALA A 577 18.77 20.81 -27.99
N ASP A 578 19.87 21.09 -27.28
CA ASP A 578 19.90 21.68 -25.93
C ASP A 578 19.03 20.95 -24.89
N THR A 579 18.74 19.66 -25.10
CA THR A 579 17.90 18.85 -24.23
C THR A 579 18.50 17.46 -24.01
N LYS A 580 18.65 17.04 -22.76
CA LYS A 580 18.98 15.65 -22.42
C LYS A 580 17.76 14.96 -21.85
N VAL A 581 17.41 13.81 -22.41
CA VAL A 581 16.31 12.97 -21.92
C VAL A 581 16.84 11.60 -21.55
N PHE A 582 16.51 11.13 -20.35
CA PHE A 582 16.85 9.78 -19.86
C PHE A 582 15.92 9.40 -18.72
N GLY A 583 15.82 8.12 -18.36
CA GLY A 583 14.95 7.68 -17.28
C GLY A 583 15.05 6.20 -17.03
N SER A 584 14.10 5.65 -16.27
CA SER A 584 14.09 4.24 -15.88
C SER A 584 12.67 3.69 -15.89
N GLY A 585 12.56 2.36 -15.84
CA GLY A 585 11.30 1.63 -15.89
C GLY A 585 10.67 1.58 -17.29
N LYS A 586 9.60 0.80 -17.40
CA LYS A 586 8.84 0.58 -18.63
C LYS A 586 7.35 0.78 -18.33
N THR A 587 6.66 1.56 -19.14
CA THR A 587 5.21 1.67 -19.08
C THR A 587 4.60 0.32 -19.45
N PRO A 588 3.70 -0.25 -18.62
CA PRO A 588 2.90 -1.41 -19.00
C PRO A 588 2.20 -1.15 -20.34
N LYS A 589 2.16 -2.13 -21.26
CA LYS A 589 1.46 -1.95 -22.54
C LYS A 589 -0.02 -1.71 -22.26
N VAL A 590 -0.62 -0.70 -22.89
CA VAL A 590 -2.06 -0.47 -22.84
C VAL A 590 -2.73 -1.43 -23.82
N TYR A 591 -3.80 -2.06 -23.35
CA TYR A 591 -4.66 -2.94 -24.12
C TYR A 591 -5.92 -2.17 -24.54
N SER A 592 -6.21 -2.19 -25.83
CA SER A 592 -7.49 -1.72 -26.37
C SER A 592 -8.35 -2.94 -26.67
N SER A 593 -9.48 -3.05 -25.97
CA SER A 593 -10.36 -4.21 -25.99
C SER A 593 -11.69 -3.85 -26.64
N THR A 594 -11.97 -4.42 -27.80
CA THR A 594 -13.27 -4.36 -28.46
C THR A 594 -14.21 -5.39 -27.81
N LEU A 595 -15.26 -4.90 -27.16
CA LEU A 595 -16.32 -5.68 -26.53
C LEU A 595 -17.43 -5.92 -27.56
N TYR A 596 -17.88 -7.16 -27.73
CA TYR A 596 -18.99 -7.57 -28.59
C TYR A 596 -20.18 -8.00 -27.73
N PHE A 597 -21.39 -7.61 -28.14
CA PHE A 597 -22.63 -7.92 -27.43
C PHE A 597 -23.69 -8.43 -28.40
N ASP A 598 -24.45 -9.46 -28.03
CA ASP A 598 -25.55 -9.96 -28.86
C ASP A 598 -26.85 -9.13 -28.72
N THR A 599 -26.98 -8.34 -27.65
CA THR A 599 -28.15 -7.51 -27.36
C THR A 599 -27.75 -6.06 -27.09
N ASN A 600 -28.52 -5.10 -27.61
CA ASN A 600 -28.27 -3.68 -27.36
C ASN A 600 -28.99 -3.19 -26.11
N SER A 601 -28.24 -2.91 -25.04
CA SER A 601 -28.71 -2.25 -23.83
C SER A 601 -28.49 -0.72 -23.86
N ASN A 602 -27.94 -0.16 -24.96
CA ASN A 602 -27.41 1.20 -25.08
C ASN A 602 -26.32 1.58 -24.06
N ASN A 603 -25.83 0.65 -23.24
CA ASN A 603 -24.76 0.88 -22.27
C ASN A 603 -23.68 -0.21 -22.39
N CYS A 604 -22.52 0.19 -22.90
CA CYS A 604 -21.38 -0.70 -23.15
C CYS A 604 -20.45 -0.87 -21.94
N GLN A 605 -20.66 -0.13 -20.84
CA GLN A 605 -19.86 -0.26 -19.61
C GLN A 605 -20.36 -1.38 -18.68
N SER A 606 -21.66 -1.67 -18.67
CA SER A 606 -22.27 -2.61 -17.71
C SER A 606 -22.93 -3.83 -18.35
N GLY A 607 -22.88 -3.97 -19.67
CA GLY A 607 -23.38 -5.15 -20.37
C GLY A 607 -22.43 -6.35 -20.18
N LEU A 608 -22.97 -7.56 -20.15
CA LEU A 608 -22.18 -8.79 -20.23
C LEU A 608 -21.69 -8.99 -21.68
N PRO A 609 -20.39 -8.86 -21.98
CA PRO A 609 -19.89 -9.07 -23.34
C PRO A 609 -19.96 -10.54 -23.71
N THR A 610 -20.24 -10.82 -24.98
CA THR A 610 -20.16 -12.16 -25.54
C THR A 610 -18.73 -12.43 -26.03
N GLN A 611 -18.03 -11.46 -26.62
CA GLN A 611 -16.62 -11.63 -27.00
C GLN A 611 -15.83 -10.36 -26.68
N VAL A 612 -14.56 -10.51 -26.31
CA VAL A 612 -13.63 -9.40 -26.14
C VAL A 612 -12.40 -9.64 -26.98
N VAL A 613 -12.18 -8.82 -28.01
CA VAL A 613 -10.97 -8.88 -28.85
C VAL A 613 -10.04 -7.76 -28.42
N THR A 614 -8.84 -8.12 -27.96
CA THR A 614 -7.88 -7.18 -27.37
C THR A 614 -6.60 -7.12 -28.19
N VAL A 615 -6.19 -5.89 -28.49
CA VAL A 615 -4.94 -5.59 -29.19
C VAL A 615 -4.07 -4.69 -28.34
N THR A 616 -2.74 -4.78 -28.51
CA THR A 616 -1.81 -3.83 -27.91
C THR A 616 -1.92 -2.48 -28.62
N ALA A 617 -2.21 -1.42 -27.87
CA ALA A 617 -2.32 -0.05 -28.39
C ALA A 617 -1.38 0.90 -27.61
N ASP A 618 -1.03 2.03 -28.22
CA ASP A 618 -0.37 3.12 -27.51
C ASP A 618 -1.38 3.80 -26.58
N ALA A 619 -0.96 4.15 -25.36
CA ALA A 619 -1.83 4.73 -24.33
C ALA A 619 -2.64 5.95 -24.80
N SER A 620 -2.13 6.70 -25.79
CA SER A 620 -2.78 7.90 -26.32
C SER A 620 -3.89 7.65 -27.35
N THR A 621 -4.22 6.40 -27.71
CA THR A 621 -5.24 6.09 -28.74
C THR A 621 -6.44 5.31 -28.23
N CYS A 622 -6.43 4.84 -26.99
CA CYS A 622 -7.55 4.08 -26.43
C CYS A 622 -8.61 5.01 -25.82
N VAL A 623 -9.79 5.07 -26.44
CA VAL A 623 -10.95 5.83 -25.94
C VAL A 623 -12.05 4.84 -25.57
N THR A 624 -12.45 4.84 -24.31
CA THR A 624 -13.55 4.00 -23.82
C THR A 624 -14.89 4.48 -24.34
N SER A 625 -15.70 3.60 -24.89
CA SER A 625 -17.07 3.92 -25.31
C SER A 625 -18.06 3.76 -24.16
N THR A 626 -18.92 4.74 -23.93
CA THR A 626 -20.06 4.60 -23.00
C THR A 626 -21.27 3.94 -23.67
N THR A 627 -21.49 4.20 -24.95
CA THR A 627 -22.59 3.63 -25.75
C THR A 627 -22.08 2.62 -26.77
N CYS A 628 -22.85 1.54 -26.97
CA CYS A 628 -22.55 0.55 -28.00
C CYS A 628 -22.90 1.07 -29.40
N THR A 629 -22.13 0.65 -30.39
CA THR A 629 -22.34 0.99 -31.81
C THR A 629 -22.78 -0.25 -32.61
N GLY A 630 -23.53 -0.04 -33.69
CA GLY A 630 -24.07 -1.11 -34.55
C GLY A 630 -25.59 -1.03 -34.70
N GLN A 631 -26.09 -1.30 -35.91
CA GLN A 631 -27.55 -1.33 -36.19
C GLN A 631 -28.17 -2.69 -35.86
N ALA A 632 -27.37 -3.75 -35.80
CA ALA A 632 -27.77 -5.12 -35.46
C ALA A 632 -26.59 -5.85 -34.78
N ALA A 633 -26.90 -6.93 -34.06
CA ALA A 633 -25.90 -7.73 -33.37
C ALA A 633 -24.85 -8.34 -34.33
N PRO A 634 -23.55 -8.36 -33.96
CA PRO A 634 -23.05 -7.94 -32.64
C PRO A 634 -22.88 -6.42 -32.54
N TYR A 635 -23.33 -5.85 -31.42
CA TYR A 635 -23.06 -4.47 -31.03
C TYR A 635 -21.66 -4.38 -30.46
N THR A 636 -20.94 -3.29 -30.69
CA THR A 636 -19.54 -3.16 -30.28
C THR A 636 -19.30 -1.95 -29.38
N GLY A 637 -18.40 -2.12 -28.42
CA GLY A 637 -17.83 -1.05 -27.60
C GLY A 637 -16.32 -1.20 -27.46
N THR A 638 -15.67 -0.18 -26.91
CA THR A 638 -14.24 -0.16 -26.64
C THR A 638 -14.02 0.02 -25.13
N SER A 639 -13.17 -0.83 -24.56
CA SER A 639 -12.65 -0.71 -23.19
C SER A 639 -11.13 -0.66 -23.21
N CYS A 640 -10.55 0.08 -22.26
CA CYS A 640 -9.11 0.29 -22.17
C CYS A 640 -8.61 -0.37 -20.88
N SER A 641 -7.66 -1.28 -21.01
CA SER A 641 -7.05 -2.01 -19.90
C SER A 641 -5.52 -1.98 -20.03
N SER A 642 -4.82 -2.68 -19.15
CA SER A 642 -3.37 -2.84 -19.21
C SER A 642 -2.97 -4.29 -19.08
N THR A 643 -1.72 -4.61 -19.42
CA THR A 643 -1.13 -5.94 -19.13
C THR A 643 -1.24 -6.37 -17.66
N LEU A 644 -1.34 -5.43 -16.71
CA LEU A 644 -1.46 -5.74 -15.29
C LEU A 644 -2.92 -5.98 -14.86
N SER A 645 -3.85 -5.16 -15.34
CA SER A 645 -5.26 -5.18 -14.90
C SER A 645 -6.13 -6.15 -15.70
N TYR A 646 -5.69 -6.58 -16.89
CA TYR A 646 -6.52 -7.31 -17.86
C TYR A 646 -7.31 -8.49 -17.28
N LYS A 647 -6.68 -9.32 -16.44
CA LYS A 647 -7.35 -10.49 -15.85
C LYS A 647 -8.46 -10.10 -14.88
N GLU A 648 -8.24 -9.06 -14.09
CA GLU A 648 -9.23 -8.52 -13.16
C GLU A 648 -10.36 -7.82 -13.92
N ASP A 649 -10.01 -7.09 -14.99
CA ASP A 649 -10.97 -6.44 -15.88
C ASP A 649 -11.89 -7.48 -16.54
N MET A 650 -11.36 -8.60 -17.03
CA MET A 650 -12.16 -9.69 -17.59
C MET A 650 -12.99 -10.41 -16.51
N ALA A 651 -12.43 -10.65 -15.32
CA ALA A 651 -13.19 -11.23 -14.21
C ALA A 651 -14.36 -10.32 -13.80
N SER A 652 -14.18 -9.00 -13.81
CA SER A 652 -15.24 -8.03 -13.54
C SER A 652 -16.27 -7.97 -14.67
N ALA A 653 -15.85 -8.04 -15.93
CA ALA A 653 -16.74 -7.96 -17.09
C ALA A 653 -17.66 -9.18 -17.20
N PHE A 654 -17.12 -10.38 -16.92
CA PHE A 654 -17.88 -11.63 -16.99
C PHE A 654 -18.52 -12.02 -15.64
N GLY A 655 -18.02 -11.49 -14.52
CA GLY A 655 -18.50 -11.81 -13.17
C GLY A 655 -18.41 -13.30 -12.87
N SER A 656 -19.51 -13.89 -12.39
CA SER A 656 -19.62 -15.32 -12.13
C SER A 656 -19.82 -16.18 -13.38
N ASN A 657 -19.97 -15.57 -14.56
CA ASN A 657 -20.28 -16.29 -15.79
C ASN A 657 -19.00 -16.92 -16.40
N PRO A 658 -19.10 -18.09 -17.06
CA PRO A 658 -17.94 -18.79 -17.60
C PRO A 658 -17.32 -18.05 -18.80
N TYR A 659 -16.00 -17.88 -18.79
CA TYR A 659 -15.27 -17.28 -19.91
C TYR A 659 -13.93 -17.95 -20.16
N LEU A 660 -13.42 -17.80 -21.38
CA LEU A 660 -12.17 -18.39 -21.84
C LEU A 660 -11.32 -17.36 -22.58
N ILE A 661 -10.14 -17.08 -22.06
CA ILE A 661 -9.12 -16.18 -22.63
C ILE A 661 -8.16 -17.01 -23.49
N VAL A 662 -7.96 -16.58 -24.73
CA VAL A 662 -7.00 -17.14 -25.68
C VAL A 662 -5.99 -16.07 -26.03
N GLU A 663 -4.76 -16.24 -25.59
CA GLU A 663 -3.62 -15.43 -26.01
C GLU A 663 -2.94 -16.07 -27.21
N ALA A 664 -2.87 -15.35 -28.33
CA ALA A 664 -2.17 -15.78 -29.53
C ALA A 664 -0.76 -15.18 -29.58
N TYR A 665 0.22 -15.99 -29.97
CA TYR A 665 1.62 -15.59 -30.11
C TYR A 665 2.11 -15.81 -31.56
N THR A 666 3.22 -15.18 -31.93
CA THR A 666 3.84 -15.36 -33.25
C THR A 666 4.30 -16.81 -33.41
N THR A 667 3.97 -17.43 -34.55
CA THR A 667 4.21 -18.86 -34.81
C THR A 667 5.67 -19.26 -34.62
N GLY A 668 5.91 -20.35 -33.90
CA GLY A 668 7.23 -20.96 -33.68
C GLY A 668 8.11 -20.24 -32.65
N GLN A 669 7.57 -19.28 -31.88
CA GLN A 669 8.31 -18.51 -30.89
C GLN A 669 7.66 -18.61 -29.50
N SER A 670 8.02 -19.68 -28.79
CA SER A 670 7.72 -20.00 -27.37
C SER A 670 7.16 -18.82 -26.55
N CYS A 671 5.82 -18.73 -26.48
CA CYS A 671 4.95 -17.70 -25.86
C CYS A 671 5.61 -16.62 -24.99
N ALA A 672 6.52 -15.84 -25.58
CA ALA A 672 7.22 -14.76 -24.93
C ALA A 672 6.35 -13.49 -24.99
N ALA A 673 6.38 -12.68 -23.94
CA ALA A 673 5.50 -11.51 -23.81
C ALA A 673 5.69 -10.46 -24.94
N ASP A 674 6.85 -10.43 -25.59
CA ASP A 674 7.13 -9.59 -26.75
C ASP A 674 6.59 -10.17 -28.08
N LYS A 675 6.16 -11.44 -28.10
CA LYS A 675 5.61 -12.15 -29.27
C LYS A 675 4.08 -12.29 -29.24
N LEU A 676 3.42 -11.74 -28.23
CA LEU A 676 1.95 -11.71 -28.13
C LEU A 676 1.38 -10.89 -29.30
N THR A 677 0.54 -11.51 -30.14
CA THR A 677 -0.05 -10.92 -31.34
C THR A 677 -1.50 -10.50 -31.13
N GLY A 678 -2.20 -11.08 -30.15
CA GLY A 678 -3.56 -10.69 -29.80
C GLY A 678 -4.11 -11.51 -28.63
N ILE A 679 -5.16 -11.01 -27.99
CA ILE A 679 -5.90 -11.75 -26.96
C ILE A 679 -7.37 -11.74 -27.33
N THR A 680 -8.01 -12.90 -27.31
CA THR A 680 -9.47 -13.02 -27.48
C THR A 680 -10.07 -13.70 -26.28
N THR A 681 -11.02 -13.05 -25.62
CA THR A 681 -11.83 -13.64 -24.55
C THR A 681 -13.20 -14.00 -25.10
N TYR A 682 -13.62 -15.23 -24.89
CA TYR A 682 -14.90 -15.76 -25.34
C TYR A 682 -15.80 -16.02 -24.14
N PHE A 683 -17.08 -15.69 -24.30
CA PHE A 683 -18.10 -16.18 -23.38
C PHE A 683 -18.29 -17.67 -23.59
N ALA A 684 -18.12 -18.45 -22.51
CA ALA A 684 -18.04 -19.90 -22.56
C ALA A 684 -19.32 -20.56 -22.02
N ASP A 685 -20.49 -20.05 -22.41
CA ASP A 685 -21.78 -20.59 -22.01
C ASP A 685 -22.25 -21.74 -22.92
N GLY A 686 -21.57 -22.04 -24.02
CA GLY A 686 -21.95 -23.07 -24.99
C GLY A 686 -23.00 -22.63 -26.01
N LYS A 687 -23.57 -21.43 -25.90
CA LYS A 687 -24.50 -20.87 -26.87
C LYS A 687 -23.76 -20.35 -28.10
N CYS A 688 -24.54 -20.13 -29.15
CA CYS A 688 -24.06 -19.49 -30.37
C CYS A 688 -23.99 -17.98 -30.20
N HIS A 689 -22.81 -17.40 -30.36
CA HIS A 689 -22.56 -15.97 -30.30
C HIS A 689 -22.03 -15.45 -31.63
N LYS A 690 -22.49 -14.28 -32.07
CA LYS A 690 -22.05 -13.70 -33.34
C LYS A 690 -20.71 -12.99 -33.16
N THR A 691 -19.75 -13.28 -34.03
CA THR A 691 -18.53 -12.44 -34.17
C THR A 691 -18.71 -11.38 -35.24
N SER A 692 -19.63 -11.60 -36.18
CA SER A 692 -20.01 -10.65 -37.23
C SER A 692 -21.42 -10.97 -37.75
N SER A 693 -21.87 -10.29 -38.81
CA SER A 693 -23.13 -10.60 -39.49
C SER A 693 -23.12 -11.96 -40.21
N THR A 694 -21.95 -12.56 -40.44
CA THR A 694 -21.79 -13.80 -41.21
C THR A 694 -21.02 -14.88 -40.46
N ALA A 695 -20.45 -14.62 -39.29
CA ALA A 695 -19.67 -15.60 -38.54
C ALA A 695 -20.09 -15.64 -37.07
N SER A 696 -19.91 -16.80 -36.46
CA SER A 696 -20.30 -17.06 -35.09
C SER A 696 -19.34 -18.03 -34.42
N TYR A 697 -19.49 -18.21 -33.11
CA TYR A 697 -18.72 -19.15 -32.35
C TYR A 697 -19.56 -19.79 -31.23
N ARG A 698 -19.12 -20.96 -30.74
CA ARG A 698 -19.57 -21.59 -29.50
C ARG A 698 -18.36 -21.98 -28.67
N VAL A 699 -18.34 -21.59 -27.40
CA VAL A 699 -17.29 -22.04 -26.46
C VAL A 699 -17.92 -22.75 -25.28
N THR A 700 -17.33 -23.88 -24.88
CA THR A 700 -17.69 -24.62 -23.67
C THR A 700 -16.44 -24.78 -22.81
N ARG A 701 -16.55 -24.53 -21.51
CA ARG A 701 -15.50 -24.71 -20.51
C ARG A 701 -16.02 -25.63 -19.40
N ASN A 702 -15.35 -26.76 -19.22
CA ASN A 702 -15.73 -27.80 -18.27
C ASN A 702 -15.13 -27.54 -16.87
N ALA A 703 -15.63 -28.26 -15.87
CA ALA A 703 -15.19 -28.15 -14.47
C ALA A 703 -13.73 -28.57 -14.25
N ASP A 704 -13.19 -29.44 -15.10
CA ASP A 704 -11.78 -29.87 -15.09
C ASP A 704 -10.84 -28.88 -15.82
N ASN A 705 -11.34 -27.69 -16.17
CA ASN A 705 -10.67 -26.66 -16.98
C ASN A 705 -10.40 -27.04 -18.44
N SER A 706 -10.86 -28.21 -18.92
CA SER A 706 -10.87 -28.48 -20.37
C SER A 706 -11.87 -27.57 -21.08
N ALA A 707 -11.61 -27.24 -22.33
CA ALA A 707 -12.49 -26.36 -23.09
C ALA A 707 -12.52 -26.72 -24.58
N SER A 708 -13.59 -26.32 -25.26
CA SER A 708 -13.69 -26.40 -26.71
C SER A 708 -14.17 -25.08 -27.27
N ILE A 709 -13.47 -24.55 -28.26
CA ILE A 709 -13.86 -23.37 -29.04
C ILE A 709 -14.20 -23.85 -30.44
N LYS A 710 -15.45 -23.67 -30.85
CA LYS A 710 -15.91 -23.89 -32.22
C LYS A 710 -16.19 -22.55 -32.87
N THR A 711 -15.53 -22.25 -33.96
CA THR A 711 -15.86 -21.09 -34.81
C THR A 711 -16.57 -21.57 -36.07
N TYR A 712 -17.52 -20.77 -36.54
CA TYR A 712 -18.42 -21.09 -37.65
C TYR A 712 -18.37 -19.98 -38.69
N THR A 713 -18.51 -20.35 -39.96
CA THR A 713 -18.53 -19.40 -41.09
C THR A 713 -19.93 -18.87 -41.40
N ASP A 714 -20.93 -19.22 -40.59
CA ASP A 714 -22.29 -18.68 -40.60
C ASP A 714 -22.62 -18.02 -39.25
N ALA A 715 -23.69 -17.23 -39.18
CA ALA A 715 -24.09 -16.49 -37.97
C ALA A 715 -24.98 -17.28 -36.98
N VAL A 716 -25.31 -18.55 -37.27
CA VAL A 716 -26.24 -19.39 -36.48
C VAL A 716 -25.61 -20.71 -36.02
N CYS A 717 -24.28 -20.82 -36.10
CA CYS A 717 -23.47 -21.94 -35.67
C CYS A 717 -23.86 -23.30 -36.28
N THR A 718 -23.99 -23.38 -37.62
CA THR A 718 -24.42 -24.61 -38.31
C THR A 718 -23.40 -25.18 -39.31
N ALA A 719 -22.58 -24.36 -39.96
CA ALA A 719 -21.69 -24.73 -41.06
C ALA A 719 -20.26 -24.19 -40.90
N GLY A 720 -19.29 -24.85 -41.56
CA GLY A 720 -17.89 -24.39 -41.63
C GLY A 720 -17.17 -24.37 -40.28
N VAL A 721 -17.24 -25.47 -39.52
CA VAL A 721 -16.72 -25.56 -38.15
C VAL A 721 -15.20 -25.71 -38.11
N THR A 722 -14.52 -24.83 -37.39
CA THR A 722 -13.14 -25.05 -36.91
C THR A 722 -13.20 -25.30 -35.41
N LEU A 723 -12.57 -26.39 -34.94
CA LEU A 723 -12.57 -26.80 -33.53
C LEU A 723 -11.17 -26.68 -32.94
N LEU A 724 -11.04 -25.87 -31.90
CA LEU A 724 -9.90 -25.87 -30.99
C LEU A 724 -10.30 -26.56 -29.69
N THR A 725 -9.54 -27.57 -29.27
CA THR A 725 -9.74 -28.25 -27.98
C THR A 725 -8.58 -27.91 -27.05
N VAL A 726 -8.90 -27.73 -25.78
CA VAL A 726 -7.97 -27.42 -24.69
C VAL A 726 -8.12 -28.55 -23.68
N SER A 727 -7.03 -29.28 -23.42
CA SER A 727 -7.07 -30.35 -22.42
C SER A 727 -7.17 -29.77 -21.01
N ALA A 728 -7.62 -30.58 -20.04
CA ALA A 728 -7.64 -30.18 -18.62
C ALA A 728 -6.26 -29.74 -18.10
N ALA A 729 -5.20 -30.39 -18.60
CA ALA A 729 -3.82 -30.07 -18.24
C ALA A 729 -3.40 -28.70 -18.80
N ASP A 730 -3.79 -28.37 -20.02
CA ASP A 730 -3.45 -27.09 -20.67
C ASP A 730 -4.21 -25.93 -20.01
N GLY A 731 -5.50 -26.12 -19.73
CA GLY A 731 -6.34 -25.12 -19.06
C GLY A 731 -5.98 -24.86 -17.60
N THR A 732 -5.25 -25.78 -16.96
CA THR A 732 -4.77 -25.64 -15.57
C THR A 732 -3.34 -25.09 -15.50
N SER A 733 -2.48 -25.46 -16.44
CA SER A 733 -1.05 -25.12 -16.38
C SER A 733 -0.75 -23.70 -16.87
N ASN A 734 -1.70 -23.01 -17.52
CA ASN A 734 -1.45 -21.77 -18.28
C ASN A 734 -0.22 -21.90 -19.20
N ALA A 735 0.09 -23.14 -19.63
CA ALA A 735 1.29 -23.44 -20.38
C ALA A 735 1.11 -23.01 -21.84
N CYS A 736 2.24 -22.71 -22.48
CA CYS A 736 2.27 -22.42 -23.91
C CYS A 736 2.13 -23.74 -24.69
N THR A 737 1.01 -23.92 -25.38
CA THR A 737 0.78 -25.04 -26.29
C THR A 737 0.60 -24.50 -27.70
N SER A 738 1.52 -24.86 -28.60
CA SER A 738 1.47 -24.54 -30.04
C SER A 738 1.14 -23.06 -30.33
N ASP A 739 1.93 -22.15 -29.74
CA ASP A 739 1.85 -20.70 -29.90
C ASP A 739 0.58 -20.02 -29.34
N ALA A 740 -0.17 -20.71 -28.48
CA ALA A 740 -1.29 -20.14 -27.73
C ALA A 740 -1.19 -20.45 -26.22
N LYS A 741 -1.72 -19.53 -25.41
CA LYS A 741 -2.09 -19.82 -24.01
C LYS A 741 -3.59 -19.71 -23.87
N VAL A 742 -4.21 -20.70 -23.25
CA VAL A 742 -5.65 -20.70 -23.01
C VAL A 742 -5.92 -20.89 -21.53
N TYR A 743 -6.68 -19.97 -20.95
CA TYR A 743 -7.05 -19.98 -19.54
C TYR A 743 -8.37 -19.24 -19.34
N GLY A 744 -9.00 -19.36 -18.18
CA GLY A 744 -10.30 -18.72 -17.96
C GLY A 744 -10.85 -19.04 -16.58
N SER A 745 -12.07 -18.58 -16.32
CA SER A 745 -12.76 -18.81 -15.06
C SER A 745 -14.22 -19.16 -15.30
N GLY A 746 -14.88 -19.68 -14.26
CA GLY A 746 -16.24 -20.18 -14.33
C GLY A 746 -16.38 -21.51 -15.08
N THR A 747 -17.51 -22.16 -14.87
CA THR A 747 -17.87 -23.45 -15.49
C THR A 747 -19.12 -23.27 -16.32
N THR A 748 -19.16 -23.82 -17.54
CA THR A 748 -20.40 -23.82 -18.34
C THR A 748 -21.51 -24.48 -17.54
N PRO A 749 -22.63 -23.79 -17.25
CA PRO A 749 -23.72 -24.39 -16.50
C PRO A 749 -24.44 -25.44 -17.35
N LEU A 750 -25.05 -26.42 -16.69
CA LEU A 750 -26.00 -27.33 -17.35
C LEU A 750 -27.28 -26.56 -17.70
N TYR A 751 -27.77 -26.76 -18.91
CA TYR A 751 -29.01 -26.16 -19.40
C TYR A 751 -30.22 -27.00 -19.03
N LEU A 752 -31.28 -26.32 -18.62
CA LEU A 752 -32.48 -26.93 -18.08
C LEU A 752 -33.68 -26.60 -18.96
N SER A 753 -34.40 -27.62 -19.38
CA SER A 753 -35.75 -27.50 -19.92
C SER A 753 -36.71 -27.90 -18.82
N SER A 754 -37.56 -26.96 -18.39
CA SER A 754 -38.45 -27.13 -17.25
C SER A 754 -39.90 -27.18 -17.72
N THR A 755 -40.56 -28.29 -17.42
CA THR A 755 -42.01 -28.41 -17.51
C THR A 755 -42.64 -27.78 -16.27
N VAL A 756 -43.43 -26.73 -16.46
CA VAL A 756 -44.08 -25.97 -15.37
C VAL A 756 -45.57 -26.25 -15.38
N ASN A 757 -46.09 -26.76 -14.26
CA ASN A 757 -47.50 -27.04 -14.05
C ASN A 757 -48.17 -25.93 -13.23
N TYR A 758 -49.41 -25.62 -13.57
CA TYR A 758 -50.27 -24.67 -12.86
C TYR A 758 -51.63 -25.29 -12.58
N ASP A 759 -52.20 -25.01 -11.41
CA ASP A 759 -53.53 -25.52 -11.04
C ASP A 759 -54.67 -24.70 -11.64
N THR A 760 -54.42 -23.47 -12.09
CA THR A 760 -55.42 -22.57 -12.65
C THR A 760 -55.01 -22.04 -14.02
N LYS A 761 -56.01 -21.78 -14.87
CA LYS A 761 -55.81 -21.19 -16.21
C LYS A 761 -55.86 -19.68 -16.13
N THR A 762 -54.76 -19.04 -15.74
CA THR A 762 -54.57 -17.61 -16.01
C THR A 762 -53.91 -17.45 -17.38
N ASN A 763 -54.32 -16.46 -18.19
CA ASN A 763 -54.06 -16.30 -19.63
C ASN A 763 -52.58 -16.30 -20.12
N SER A 764 -51.58 -16.63 -19.30
CA SER A 764 -50.21 -16.92 -19.76
C SER A 764 -49.49 -17.89 -18.80
N CYS A 765 -48.65 -18.79 -19.33
CA CYS A 765 -47.77 -19.63 -18.49
C CYS A 765 -46.59 -18.83 -17.88
N LYS A 766 -46.74 -17.51 -17.68
CA LYS A 766 -45.67 -16.62 -17.20
C LYS A 766 -46.04 -15.89 -15.90
N SER A 767 -47.33 -15.80 -15.56
CA SER A 767 -47.81 -14.90 -14.50
C SER A 767 -48.55 -15.58 -13.34
N GLY A 768 -48.58 -16.92 -13.29
CA GLY A 768 -49.21 -17.68 -12.21
C GLY A 768 -48.19 -18.26 -11.23
N LEU A 769 -48.64 -18.60 -10.01
CA LEU A 769 -47.86 -19.40 -9.06
C LEU A 769 -47.78 -20.85 -9.58
N PRO A 770 -46.58 -21.39 -9.86
CA PRO A 770 -46.45 -22.79 -10.27
C PRO A 770 -46.87 -23.75 -9.17
N SER A 771 -47.55 -24.84 -9.55
CA SER A 771 -47.80 -25.96 -8.66
C SER A 771 -46.73 -27.06 -8.78
N LEU A 772 -46.00 -27.20 -9.89
CA LEU A 772 -44.85 -28.13 -9.97
C LEU A 772 -43.91 -27.66 -11.07
N VAL A 773 -42.60 -27.73 -10.86
CA VAL A 773 -41.59 -27.51 -11.91
C VAL A 773 -40.74 -28.75 -12.02
N ASN A 774 -40.73 -29.40 -13.18
CA ASN A 774 -39.89 -30.56 -13.43
C ASN A 774 -38.89 -30.26 -14.54
N SER A 775 -37.61 -30.26 -14.19
CA SER A 775 -36.51 -29.80 -15.02
C SER A 775 -35.61 -30.95 -15.41
N ALA A 776 -35.35 -31.09 -16.72
CA ALA A 776 -34.40 -32.04 -17.27
C ALA A 776 -33.16 -31.30 -17.79
N VAL A 777 -31.99 -31.91 -17.62
CA VAL A 777 -30.76 -31.44 -18.26
C VAL A 777 -30.86 -31.72 -19.76
N VAL A 778 -30.72 -30.68 -20.57
CA VAL A 778 -30.79 -30.74 -22.03
C VAL A 778 -29.53 -30.14 -22.65
N ALA A 779 -29.27 -30.45 -23.92
CA ALA A 779 -28.23 -29.75 -24.66
C ALA A 779 -28.60 -28.27 -24.84
N VAL A 780 -27.57 -27.43 -24.95
CA VAL A 780 -27.72 -26.00 -25.19
C VAL A 780 -28.57 -25.73 -26.44
N ASP A 781 -29.51 -24.79 -26.34
CA ASP A 781 -30.51 -24.40 -27.37
C ASP A 781 -31.63 -25.40 -27.70
N VAL A 782 -31.72 -26.54 -27.01
CA VAL A 782 -32.85 -27.48 -27.20
C VAL A 782 -34.16 -26.95 -26.60
N CYS A 783 -34.07 -26.10 -25.58
CA CYS A 783 -35.25 -25.58 -24.89
C CYS A 783 -35.87 -24.38 -25.63
N SER A 784 -37.19 -24.44 -25.86
CA SER A 784 -38.00 -23.31 -26.32
C SER A 784 -39.12 -23.05 -25.32
N ALA A 785 -39.12 -21.86 -24.72
CA ALA A 785 -40.12 -21.48 -23.72
C ALA A 785 -41.48 -21.25 -24.39
N THR A 786 -42.55 -21.78 -23.79
CA THR A 786 -43.91 -21.59 -24.32
C THR A 786 -44.53 -20.30 -23.77
N THR A 787 -45.26 -19.58 -24.61
CA THR A 787 -46.06 -18.41 -24.18
C THR A 787 -47.41 -18.80 -23.59
N ASP A 788 -48.01 -19.88 -24.10
CA ASP A 788 -49.36 -20.35 -23.73
C ASP A 788 -49.34 -21.80 -23.24
N CYS A 789 -50.30 -22.15 -22.37
CA CYS A 789 -50.36 -23.47 -21.75
C CYS A 789 -51.18 -24.43 -22.62
N THR A 790 -50.72 -25.67 -22.75
CA THR A 790 -51.24 -26.62 -23.75
C THR A 790 -52.44 -27.45 -23.27
N ASN A 791 -52.61 -27.66 -21.96
CA ASN A 791 -53.68 -28.50 -21.42
C ASN A 791 -55.02 -27.75 -21.29
N GLN A 792 -56.13 -28.48 -21.45
CA GLN A 792 -57.49 -27.92 -21.30
C GLN A 792 -58.00 -27.94 -19.85
N ALA A 793 -57.42 -28.77 -18.99
CA ALA A 793 -57.73 -28.90 -17.57
C ALA A 793 -56.44 -28.97 -16.75
N ALA A 794 -56.52 -28.66 -15.44
CA ALA A 794 -55.39 -28.71 -14.53
C ALA A 794 -54.80 -30.13 -14.40
N PRO A 795 -53.46 -30.29 -14.41
CA PRO A 795 -52.47 -29.20 -14.44
C PRO A 795 -52.31 -28.58 -15.84
N TYR A 796 -52.31 -27.25 -15.92
CA TYR A 796 -51.95 -26.50 -17.13
C TYR A 796 -50.43 -26.48 -17.27
N THR A 797 -49.89 -26.91 -18.41
CA THR A 797 -48.45 -27.10 -18.57
C THR A 797 -47.85 -26.10 -19.54
N GLY A 798 -46.69 -25.53 -19.18
CA GLY A 798 -45.82 -24.76 -20.04
C GLY A 798 -44.36 -25.24 -19.96
N THR A 799 -43.50 -24.68 -20.80
CA THR A 799 -42.05 -24.91 -20.80
C THR A 799 -41.34 -23.61 -20.43
N SER A 800 -40.42 -23.67 -19.47
CA SER A 800 -39.47 -22.60 -19.17
C SER A 800 -38.03 -23.08 -19.35
N CYS A 801 -37.17 -22.19 -19.81
CA CYS A 801 -35.77 -22.48 -20.11
C CYS A 801 -34.89 -21.75 -19.12
N SER A 802 -34.00 -22.48 -18.45
CA SER A 802 -33.08 -21.93 -17.47
C SER A 802 -31.76 -22.68 -17.50
N SER A 803 -30.87 -22.39 -16.56
CA SER A 803 -29.65 -23.15 -16.36
C SER A 803 -29.44 -23.38 -14.88
N THR A 804 -28.59 -24.34 -14.53
CA THR A 804 -28.15 -24.56 -13.13
C THR A 804 -27.58 -23.31 -12.46
N LEU A 805 -27.12 -22.31 -13.23
CA LEU A 805 -26.65 -21.02 -12.70
C LEU A 805 -27.80 -20.10 -12.25
N THR A 806 -28.91 -20.07 -12.98
CA THR A 806 -30.04 -19.15 -12.73
C THR A 806 -31.22 -19.82 -12.04
N TYR A 807 -31.26 -21.16 -12.01
CA TYR A 807 -32.44 -21.94 -11.60
C TYR A 807 -33.00 -21.53 -10.23
N LYS A 808 -32.12 -21.30 -9.24
CA LYS A 808 -32.54 -20.94 -7.89
C LYS A 808 -33.23 -19.58 -7.85
N ASP A 809 -32.71 -18.60 -8.59
CA ASP A 809 -33.29 -17.26 -8.69
C ASP A 809 -34.59 -17.28 -9.50
N ASP A 810 -34.62 -18.09 -10.57
CA ASP A 810 -35.82 -18.32 -11.37
C ASP A 810 -36.94 -18.92 -10.51
N MET A 811 -36.65 -19.89 -9.63
CA MET A 811 -37.62 -20.46 -8.70
C MET A 811 -38.02 -19.48 -7.60
N ALA A 812 -37.07 -18.72 -7.03
CA ALA A 812 -37.40 -17.70 -6.03
C ALA A 812 -38.35 -16.64 -6.60
N SER A 813 -38.13 -16.23 -7.85
CA SER A 813 -39.00 -15.30 -8.57
C SER A 813 -40.38 -15.91 -8.88
N ALA A 814 -40.41 -17.16 -9.38
CA ALA A 814 -41.65 -17.83 -9.77
C ALA A 814 -42.58 -18.15 -8.58
N PHE A 815 -42.02 -18.55 -7.44
CA PHE A 815 -42.78 -18.90 -6.24
C PHE A 815 -43.00 -17.70 -5.30
N GLY A 816 -42.16 -16.66 -5.38
CA GLY A 816 -42.26 -15.47 -4.55
C GLY A 816 -42.17 -15.81 -3.06
N SER A 817 -43.14 -15.33 -2.27
CA SER A 817 -43.21 -15.61 -0.83
C SER A 817 -43.80 -16.99 -0.47
N ASN A 818 -44.25 -17.76 -1.47
CA ASN A 818 -44.88 -19.06 -1.22
C ASN A 818 -43.81 -20.12 -0.88
N PRO A 819 -44.12 -21.08 0.01
CA PRO A 819 -43.20 -22.15 0.36
C PRO A 819 -42.97 -23.09 -0.83
N TYR A 820 -41.71 -23.42 -1.14
CA TYR A 820 -41.38 -24.40 -2.17
C TYR A 820 -40.18 -25.27 -1.74
N LEU A 821 -40.07 -26.44 -2.37
CA LEU A 821 -39.02 -27.43 -2.13
C LEU A 821 -38.41 -27.88 -3.45
N ILE A 822 -37.12 -27.61 -3.65
CA ILE A 822 -36.29 -28.06 -4.76
C ILE A 822 -35.63 -29.39 -4.38
N VAL A 823 -35.79 -30.39 -5.25
CA VAL A 823 -35.16 -31.71 -5.16
C VAL A 823 -34.29 -31.92 -6.39
N GLU A 824 -32.98 -31.92 -6.22
CA GLU A 824 -32.01 -32.24 -7.27
C GLU A 824 -31.68 -33.73 -7.24
N ALA A 825 -31.79 -34.40 -8.38
CA ALA A 825 -31.48 -35.82 -8.54
C ALA A 825 -30.18 -36.00 -9.34
N TYR A 826 -29.25 -36.78 -8.80
CA TYR A 826 -27.97 -37.09 -9.42
C TYR A 826 -27.89 -38.56 -9.82
N SER A 827 -26.97 -38.87 -10.74
CA SER A 827 -26.67 -40.26 -11.11
C SER A 827 -26.21 -41.06 -9.88
N ALA A 828 -26.66 -42.31 -9.76
CA ALA A 828 -26.41 -43.14 -8.59
C ALA A 828 -24.90 -43.32 -8.28
N GLY A 829 -24.53 -43.19 -7.01
CA GLY A 829 -23.16 -43.35 -6.49
C GLY A 829 -22.22 -42.18 -6.79
N GLN A 830 -22.72 -41.03 -7.27
CA GLN A 830 -21.90 -39.92 -7.76
C GLN A 830 -21.78 -38.74 -6.78
N SER A 831 -22.23 -38.90 -5.52
CA SER A 831 -22.02 -37.91 -4.45
C SER A 831 -22.42 -36.47 -4.82
N CYS A 832 -23.48 -36.34 -5.64
CA CYS A 832 -24.00 -35.07 -6.12
C CYS A 832 -22.98 -34.16 -6.83
N ALA A 833 -22.06 -34.75 -7.60
CA ALA A 833 -21.19 -33.99 -8.51
C ALA A 833 -22.02 -33.22 -9.55
N ALA A 834 -21.66 -31.96 -9.80
CA ALA A 834 -22.47 -31.03 -10.61
C ALA A 834 -22.70 -31.54 -12.05
N ASP A 835 -21.72 -32.20 -12.66
CA ASP A 835 -21.79 -32.79 -14.00
C ASP A 835 -22.60 -34.10 -14.06
N LYS A 836 -23.06 -34.60 -12.91
CA LYS A 836 -23.88 -35.82 -12.77
C LYS A 836 -25.33 -35.52 -12.42
N LEU A 837 -25.74 -34.25 -12.44
CA LEU A 837 -27.12 -33.85 -12.26
C LEU A 837 -27.96 -34.40 -13.42
N THR A 838 -29.04 -35.10 -13.08
CA THR A 838 -29.93 -35.75 -14.06
C THR A 838 -31.28 -35.02 -14.19
N GLY A 839 -31.73 -34.34 -13.14
CA GLY A 839 -32.94 -33.56 -13.14
C GLY A 839 -33.18 -32.81 -11.84
N ILE A 840 -34.11 -31.87 -11.87
CA ILE A 840 -34.51 -31.08 -10.71
C ILE A 840 -36.04 -31.05 -10.66
N THR A 841 -36.63 -31.31 -9.51
CA THR A 841 -38.07 -31.17 -9.30
C THR A 841 -38.34 -30.17 -8.19
N THR A 842 -39.12 -29.13 -8.47
CA THR A 842 -39.54 -28.11 -7.50
C THR A 842 -41.03 -28.26 -7.21
N TYR A 843 -41.36 -28.51 -5.94
CA TYR A 843 -42.71 -28.70 -5.43
C TYR A 843 -43.20 -27.42 -4.72
N LEU A 844 -44.43 -27.00 -4.99
CA LEU A 844 -45.14 -26.05 -4.12
C LEU A 844 -45.43 -26.74 -2.79
N ALA A 845 -44.86 -26.23 -1.71
CA ALA A 845 -44.88 -26.84 -0.39
C ALA A 845 -45.90 -26.18 0.53
N ASP A 846 -47.11 -25.92 0.04
CA ASP A 846 -48.17 -25.22 0.78
C ASP A 846 -49.10 -26.16 1.58
N GLY A 847 -48.84 -27.47 1.57
CA GLY A 847 -49.63 -28.48 2.26
C GLY A 847 -50.94 -28.88 1.57
N LYS A 848 -51.28 -28.29 0.42
CA LYS A 848 -52.45 -28.67 -0.39
C LYS A 848 -52.14 -29.82 -1.34
N CYS A 849 -53.21 -30.38 -1.90
CA CYS A 849 -53.11 -31.40 -2.93
C CYS A 849 -52.91 -30.77 -4.30
N HIS A 850 -51.80 -31.10 -4.96
CA HIS A 850 -51.46 -30.63 -6.30
C HIS A 850 -51.36 -31.80 -7.26
N LYS A 851 -51.92 -31.65 -8.46
CA LYS A 851 -51.86 -32.68 -9.50
C LYS A 851 -50.48 -32.67 -10.17
N THR A 852 -49.82 -33.81 -10.25
CA THR A 852 -48.62 -33.95 -11.10
C THR A 852 -49.01 -34.22 -12.54
N ASP A 853 -50.12 -34.95 -12.74
CA ASP A 853 -50.75 -35.26 -14.02
C ASP A 853 -52.26 -35.55 -13.80
N THR A 854 -52.94 -36.19 -14.76
CA THR A 854 -54.38 -36.51 -14.66
C THR A 854 -54.71 -37.66 -13.70
N ALA A 855 -53.73 -38.48 -13.31
CA ALA A 855 -53.89 -39.68 -12.51
C ALA A 855 -53.15 -39.62 -11.17
N LYS A 856 -52.14 -38.77 -11.01
CA LYS A 856 -51.27 -38.67 -9.82
C LYS A 856 -51.28 -37.27 -9.22
N SER A 857 -51.00 -37.21 -7.94
CA SER A 857 -50.94 -35.96 -7.19
C SER A 857 -49.87 -36.02 -6.11
N TYR A 858 -49.61 -34.89 -5.47
CA TYR A 858 -48.69 -34.79 -4.35
C TYR A 858 -49.17 -33.80 -3.30
N ARG A 859 -48.67 -33.95 -2.08
CA ARG A 859 -48.73 -32.93 -1.02
C ARG A 859 -47.31 -32.69 -0.51
N ALA A 860 -46.87 -31.45 -0.50
CA ALA A 860 -45.58 -31.07 0.07
C ALA A 860 -45.75 -30.05 1.20
N THR A 861 -44.95 -30.17 2.25
CA THR A 861 -44.89 -29.19 3.35
C THR A 861 -43.44 -28.83 3.64
N ARG A 862 -43.19 -27.58 4.01
CA ARG A 862 -41.87 -27.08 4.45
C ARG A 862 -42.04 -26.26 5.72
N LYS A 863 -41.37 -26.67 6.80
CA LYS A 863 -41.43 -26.01 8.10
C LYS A 863 -40.36 -24.92 8.22
N ALA A 864 -40.50 -24.08 9.26
CA ALA A 864 -39.57 -22.99 9.53
C ALA A 864 -38.14 -23.45 9.89
N ASP A 865 -38.00 -24.65 10.46
CA ASP A 865 -36.71 -25.28 10.75
C ASP A 865 -36.01 -25.87 9.51
N GLY A 866 -36.61 -25.74 8.33
CA GLY A 866 -36.09 -26.27 7.07
C GLY A 866 -36.44 -27.74 6.81
N SER A 867 -37.06 -28.44 7.78
CA SER A 867 -37.57 -29.79 7.53
C SER A 867 -38.74 -29.76 6.54
N ALA A 868 -38.87 -30.80 5.73
CA ALA A 868 -39.87 -30.87 4.69
C ALA A 868 -40.34 -32.29 4.43
N THR A 869 -41.54 -32.42 3.86
CA THR A 869 -42.07 -33.69 3.37
C THR A 869 -42.66 -33.51 1.98
N VAL A 870 -42.57 -34.55 1.15
CA VAL A 870 -43.30 -34.67 -0.12
C VAL A 870 -43.93 -36.05 -0.15
N GLN A 871 -45.25 -36.11 -0.04
CA GLN A 871 -46.02 -37.33 -0.21
C GLN A 871 -46.55 -37.37 -1.64
N LEU A 872 -46.11 -38.37 -2.42
CA LEU A 872 -46.69 -38.67 -3.72
C LEU A 872 -47.90 -39.58 -3.54
N TYR A 873 -48.90 -39.42 -4.40
CA TYR A 873 -50.13 -40.20 -4.42
C TYR A 873 -50.33 -40.83 -5.79
N SER A 874 -50.87 -42.05 -5.81
CA SER A 874 -51.16 -42.78 -7.04
C SER A 874 -52.49 -42.38 -7.69
N ASP A 875 -53.27 -41.51 -7.03
CA ASP A 875 -54.51 -40.91 -7.52
C ASP A 875 -54.37 -39.38 -7.62
N ALA A 876 -55.29 -38.72 -8.32
CA ALA A 876 -55.28 -37.26 -8.52
C ALA A 876 -55.92 -36.45 -7.37
N SER A 877 -56.44 -37.10 -6.32
CA SER A 877 -57.18 -36.48 -5.22
C SER A 877 -56.44 -36.57 -3.87
N CYS A 878 -55.17 -37.00 -3.89
CA CYS A 878 -54.35 -37.23 -2.71
C CYS A 878 -54.99 -38.15 -1.66
N THR A 879 -55.59 -39.27 -2.09
CA THR A 879 -56.28 -40.23 -1.20
C THR A 879 -55.50 -41.53 -0.99
N SER A 880 -54.81 -42.00 -2.02
CA SER A 880 -54.05 -43.26 -2.07
C SER A 880 -52.56 -42.97 -1.98
N ALA A 881 -52.04 -43.00 -0.75
CA ALA A 881 -50.65 -42.66 -0.46
C ALA A 881 -49.67 -43.62 -1.16
N GLY A 882 -48.69 -43.04 -1.86
CA GLY A 882 -47.54 -43.73 -2.44
C GLY A 882 -46.25 -43.42 -1.67
N THR A 883 -45.19 -43.08 -2.38
CA THR A 883 -43.87 -42.80 -1.79
C THR A 883 -43.84 -41.49 -1.00
N LEU A 884 -43.22 -41.53 0.18
CA LEU A 884 -42.96 -40.38 1.04
C LEU A 884 -41.47 -40.01 1.00
N LEU A 885 -41.16 -38.77 0.62
CA LEU A 885 -39.86 -38.15 0.84
C LEU A 885 -39.92 -37.34 2.14
N THR A 886 -38.97 -37.57 3.04
CA THR A 886 -38.81 -36.80 4.28
C THR A 886 -37.42 -36.17 4.31
N VAL A 887 -37.36 -34.89 4.64
CA VAL A 887 -36.14 -34.08 4.72
C VAL A 887 -36.00 -33.61 6.16
N SER A 888 -34.89 -33.96 6.79
CA SER A 888 -34.61 -33.48 8.14
C SER A 888 -34.29 -31.97 8.14
N ALA A 889 -34.41 -31.31 9.29
CA ALA A 889 -34.02 -29.90 9.43
C ALA A 889 -32.53 -29.68 9.09
N ALA A 890 -31.67 -30.66 9.38
CA ALA A 890 -30.25 -30.62 9.04
C ALA A 890 -30.02 -30.69 7.52
N ASP A 891 -30.70 -31.60 6.83
CA ASP A 891 -30.51 -31.78 5.38
C ASP A 891 -31.02 -30.56 4.60
N GLY A 892 -32.19 -30.03 4.98
CA GLY A 892 -32.82 -28.88 4.33
C GLY A 892 -32.10 -27.54 4.57
N SER A 893 -31.26 -27.44 5.60
CA SER A 893 -30.45 -26.24 5.90
C SER A 893 -29.04 -26.32 5.32
N THR A 894 -28.42 -27.49 5.36
CA THR A 894 -27.03 -27.70 4.90
C THR A 894 -26.90 -27.83 3.39
N HIS A 895 -28.00 -28.07 2.66
CA HIS A 895 -27.98 -28.38 1.22
C HIS A 895 -27.04 -29.56 0.90
N ALA A 896 -26.88 -30.47 1.87
CA ALA A 896 -25.95 -31.58 1.78
C ALA A 896 -26.46 -32.64 0.79
N CYS A 897 -25.52 -33.32 0.15
CA CYS A 897 -25.83 -34.48 -0.67
C CYS A 897 -26.18 -35.66 0.22
N VAL A 898 -27.38 -36.21 0.09
CA VAL A 898 -27.82 -37.44 0.77
C VAL A 898 -28.15 -38.49 -0.28
N SER A 899 -27.30 -39.53 -0.36
CA SER A 899 -27.51 -40.71 -1.23
C SER A 899 -27.84 -40.42 -2.71
N ASP A 900 -27.28 -39.34 -3.27
CA ASP A 900 -27.49 -38.82 -4.64
C ASP A 900 -28.65 -37.83 -4.82
N THR A 901 -29.19 -37.29 -3.73
CA THR A 901 -30.18 -36.21 -3.76
C THR A 901 -29.73 -35.00 -2.96
N LYS A 902 -30.04 -33.79 -3.45
CA LYS A 902 -29.97 -32.56 -2.64
C LYS A 902 -31.36 -31.97 -2.54
N VAL A 903 -31.73 -31.55 -1.34
CA VAL A 903 -33.04 -30.98 -1.09
C VAL A 903 -32.90 -29.65 -0.35
N TYR A 904 -33.53 -28.62 -0.88
CA TYR A 904 -33.51 -27.27 -0.30
C TYR A 904 -34.74 -26.48 -0.76
N GLY A 905 -34.95 -25.28 -0.24
CA GLY A 905 -36.12 -24.48 -0.61
C GLY A 905 -36.24 -23.22 0.20
N ALA A 906 -37.27 -22.43 -0.07
CA ALA A 906 -37.57 -21.20 0.68
C ALA A 906 -39.06 -21.12 1.03
N GLY A 907 -39.39 -20.20 1.93
CA GLY A 907 -40.74 -20.02 2.47
C GLY A 907 -41.15 -21.09 3.49
N THR A 908 -42.20 -20.79 4.24
CA THR A 908 -42.72 -21.66 5.31
C THR A 908 -44.20 -21.92 5.09
N THR A 909 -44.63 -23.18 5.18
CA THR A 909 -46.05 -23.55 5.11
C THR A 909 -46.80 -22.93 6.29
N PRO A 910 -47.86 -22.13 6.05
CA PRO A 910 -48.74 -21.67 7.11
C PRO A 910 -49.39 -22.86 7.82
N LEU A 911 -49.63 -22.76 9.14
CA LEU A 911 -50.39 -23.79 9.85
C LEU A 911 -51.89 -23.61 9.59
N TYR A 912 -52.55 -24.73 9.33
CA TYR A 912 -53.99 -24.87 9.18
C TYR A 912 -54.60 -25.18 10.56
N LEU A 913 -55.60 -24.41 10.96
CA LEU A 913 -56.25 -24.53 12.27
C LEU A 913 -57.70 -25.03 12.09
N THR A 914 -58.01 -26.17 12.70
CA THR A 914 -59.38 -26.71 12.74
C THR A 914 -59.92 -26.57 14.15
N SER A 915 -60.85 -25.64 14.35
CA SER A 915 -61.46 -25.36 15.66
C SER A 915 -62.77 -26.12 15.84
N THR A 916 -62.89 -26.86 16.93
CA THR A 916 -64.12 -27.51 17.38
C THR A 916 -64.76 -26.62 18.44
N MET A 917 -65.96 -26.13 18.15
CA MET A 917 -66.76 -25.23 18.96
C MET A 917 -67.78 -26.06 19.74
N ASN A 918 -67.71 -26.06 21.06
CA ASN A 918 -68.64 -26.77 21.94
C ASN A 918 -69.70 -25.81 22.49
N TYR A 919 -70.95 -26.25 22.55
CA TYR A 919 -72.08 -25.48 23.05
C TYR A 919 -72.87 -26.28 24.09
N ASP A 920 -73.18 -25.65 25.22
CA ASP A 920 -73.95 -26.28 26.30
C ASP A 920 -75.48 -26.18 26.11
N THR A 921 -75.93 -25.49 25.07
CA THR A 921 -77.35 -25.21 24.81
C THR A 921 -77.83 -25.84 23.51
N THR A 922 -79.13 -26.11 23.43
CA THR A 922 -79.79 -26.82 22.31
C THR A 922 -80.10 -25.92 21.10
N THR A 923 -79.52 -24.72 21.00
CA THR A 923 -79.78 -23.85 19.85
C THR A 923 -79.15 -24.48 18.61
N THR A 924 -79.96 -24.92 17.66
CA THR A 924 -79.55 -25.77 16.52
C THR A 924 -78.64 -25.08 15.48
N THR A 925 -78.28 -23.82 15.70
CA THR A 925 -77.42 -23.02 14.81
C THR A 925 -76.08 -22.72 15.48
N CYS A 926 -75.01 -23.32 14.96
CA CYS A 926 -73.62 -23.10 15.40
C CYS A 926 -73.04 -21.73 14.98
N SER A 927 -73.90 -20.83 14.50
CA SER A 927 -73.54 -19.53 13.92
C SER A 927 -73.81 -18.34 14.83
N SER A 928 -74.56 -18.51 15.93
CA SER A 928 -75.07 -17.40 16.75
C SER A 928 -75.03 -17.59 18.27
N GLY A 929 -74.64 -18.77 18.76
CA GLY A 929 -74.45 -19.02 20.20
C GLY A 929 -73.04 -18.66 20.66
N VAL A 930 -72.87 -18.34 21.94
CA VAL A 930 -71.55 -18.27 22.59
C VAL A 930 -71.10 -19.70 22.90
N PRO A 931 -69.95 -20.17 22.39
CA PRO A 931 -69.44 -21.50 22.70
C PRO A 931 -69.00 -21.57 24.16
N SER A 932 -69.20 -22.71 24.79
CA SER A 932 -68.65 -23.01 26.11
C SER A 932 -67.17 -23.35 26.02
N LEU A 933 -66.72 -24.11 25.03
CA LEU A 933 -65.30 -24.44 24.84
C LEU A 933 -64.94 -24.40 23.37
N ILE A 934 -63.73 -23.98 23.03
CA ILE A 934 -63.19 -24.13 21.67
C ILE A 934 -61.88 -24.89 21.76
N SER A 935 -61.77 -26.01 21.05
CA SER A 935 -60.54 -26.79 20.93
C SER A 935 -60.03 -26.77 19.50
N THR A 936 -58.83 -26.26 19.28
CA THR A 936 -58.25 -26.08 17.95
C THR A 936 -57.09 -27.05 17.73
N ALA A 937 -57.26 -27.92 16.73
CA ALA A 937 -56.19 -28.76 16.22
C ALA A 937 -55.30 -27.98 15.26
N VAL A 938 -53.98 -28.15 15.39
CA VAL A 938 -52.96 -27.49 14.56
C VAL A 938 -52.37 -28.49 13.58
N ALA A 939 -52.41 -28.19 12.28
CA ALA A 939 -51.83 -29.04 11.24
C ALA A 939 -51.01 -28.23 10.25
N ASN A 940 -50.02 -28.86 9.62
CA ASN A 940 -49.22 -28.30 8.52
C ASN A 940 -49.74 -28.75 7.13
N VAL A 941 -50.85 -29.48 7.08
CA VAL A 941 -51.48 -30.01 5.87
C VAL A 941 -52.93 -29.53 5.86
N ASP A 942 -53.41 -29.08 4.71
CA ASP A 942 -54.83 -28.78 4.53
C ASP A 942 -55.64 -30.08 4.53
N THR A 943 -56.39 -30.30 5.61
CA THR A 943 -57.21 -31.50 5.86
C THR A 943 -58.63 -31.39 5.32
N THR A 944 -58.92 -30.51 4.35
CA THR A 944 -60.28 -30.29 3.81
C THR A 944 -61.27 -29.83 4.88
N CYS A 945 -60.80 -29.02 5.83
CA CYS A 945 -61.64 -28.49 6.90
C CYS A 945 -62.88 -27.80 6.29
N THR A 946 -64.07 -28.22 6.74
CA THR A 946 -65.35 -27.66 6.29
C THR A 946 -66.05 -27.02 7.49
N THR A 947 -66.28 -25.70 7.43
CA THR A 947 -67.01 -24.98 8.48
C THR A 947 -68.47 -25.43 8.49
N THR A 948 -68.97 -25.86 9.64
CA THR A 948 -70.36 -26.31 9.80
C THR A 948 -71.27 -25.14 10.16
N SER A 949 -72.41 -25.01 9.48
CA SER A 949 -73.45 -24.02 9.81
C SER A 949 -74.49 -24.54 10.83
N ALA A 950 -74.55 -25.85 11.07
CA ALA A 950 -75.43 -26.50 12.03
C ALA A 950 -74.61 -27.33 13.04
N CYS A 951 -75.06 -27.38 14.28
CA CYS A 951 -74.38 -28.16 15.32
C CYS A 951 -74.70 -29.65 15.22
N THR A 952 -73.73 -30.50 15.54
CA THR A 952 -73.87 -31.96 15.61
C THR A 952 -73.91 -32.42 17.07
N GLY A 953 -74.68 -33.49 17.35
CA GLY A 953 -74.83 -34.06 18.70
C GLY A 953 -76.29 -34.32 19.08
N SER A 954 -76.54 -35.34 19.90
CA SER A 954 -77.88 -35.66 20.44
C SER A 954 -78.11 -35.11 21.85
N ALA A 955 -77.05 -34.70 22.54
CA ALA A 955 -77.07 -34.05 23.86
C ALA A 955 -75.84 -33.14 23.98
N ALA A 956 -75.88 -32.17 24.92
CA ALA A 956 -74.76 -31.28 25.18
C ALA A 956 -73.51 -32.05 25.67
N PRO A 957 -72.28 -31.61 25.29
CA PRO A 957 -72.01 -30.46 24.44
C PRO A 957 -72.27 -30.75 22.95
N TYR A 958 -72.99 -29.84 22.28
CA TYR A 958 -73.15 -29.87 20.82
C TYR A 958 -71.90 -29.29 20.15
N THR A 959 -71.47 -29.84 19.02
CA THR A 959 -70.21 -29.45 18.37
C THR A 959 -70.42 -28.81 17.01
N GLY A 960 -69.65 -27.77 16.71
CA GLY A 960 -69.48 -27.21 15.37
C GLY A 960 -68.01 -27.13 14.98
N THR A 961 -67.71 -27.06 13.69
CA THR A 961 -66.36 -26.92 13.15
C THR A 961 -66.19 -25.53 12.53
N LYS A 962 -65.09 -24.85 12.86
CA LYS A 962 -64.66 -23.60 12.22
C LYS A 962 -63.22 -23.71 11.74
N CYS A 963 -63.00 -23.40 10.46
CA CYS A 963 -61.69 -23.44 9.83
C CYS A 963 -61.04 -22.05 9.90
N SER A 964 -59.83 -21.99 10.43
CA SER A 964 -59.08 -20.75 10.66
C SER A 964 -57.63 -20.90 10.24
N SER A 965 -56.91 -19.78 10.22
CA SER A 965 -55.45 -19.75 10.07
C SER A 965 -54.82 -19.13 11.31
N VAL A 966 -53.51 -19.32 11.50
CA VAL A 966 -52.77 -18.69 12.63
C VAL A 966 -52.88 -17.17 12.64
N SER A 967 -53.07 -16.53 11.48
CA SER A 967 -53.26 -15.07 11.41
C SER A 967 -54.70 -14.63 11.73
N SER A 968 -55.70 -15.50 11.60
CA SER A 968 -57.12 -15.16 11.81
C SER A 968 -57.71 -15.65 13.12
N TYR A 969 -57.17 -16.71 13.73
CA TYR A 969 -57.86 -17.41 14.82
C TYR A 969 -58.14 -16.51 16.03
N GLN A 970 -57.27 -15.56 16.39
CA GLN A 970 -57.55 -14.66 17.53
C GLN A 970 -58.79 -13.79 17.28
N SER A 971 -58.95 -13.29 16.05
CA SER A 971 -60.14 -12.55 15.63
C SER A 971 -61.36 -13.46 15.56
N ASP A 972 -61.18 -14.70 15.11
CA ASP A 972 -62.22 -15.72 15.10
C ASP A 972 -62.71 -16.05 16.52
N MET A 973 -61.81 -16.14 17.51
CA MET A 973 -62.13 -16.37 18.92
C MET A 973 -62.87 -15.18 19.53
N ALA A 974 -62.38 -13.96 19.30
CA ALA A 974 -63.04 -12.74 19.78
C ALA A 974 -64.47 -12.61 19.23
N THR A 975 -64.66 -12.95 17.95
CA THR A 975 -65.99 -12.97 17.33
C THR A 975 -66.89 -14.03 17.93
N ALA A 976 -66.36 -15.23 18.20
CA ALA A 976 -67.12 -16.34 18.74
C ALA A 976 -67.64 -16.09 20.17
N PHE A 977 -66.81 -15.53 21.05
CA PHE A 977 -67.20 -15.23 22.43
C PHE A 977 -67.94 -13.88 22.58
N GLY A 978 -67.80 -12.98 21.61
CA GLY A 978 -68.42 -11.66 21.63
C GLY A 978 -67.97 -10.84 22.83
N SER A 979 -68.93 -10.33 23.62
CA SER A 979 -68.68 -9.58 24.85
C SER A 979 -68.44 -10.47 26.08
N SER A 980 -68.59 -11.79 25.96
CA SER A 980 -68.42 -12.72 27.08
C SER A 980 -66.94 -12.85 27.46
N PRO A 981 -66.60 -12.96 28.75
CA PRO A 981 -65.22 -13.18 29.17
C PRO A 981 -64.73 -14.56 28.75
N TYR A 982 -63.50 -14.68 28.26
CA TYR A 982 -62.90 -15.96 27.87
C TYR A 982 -61.39 -15.98 28.13
N VAL A 983 -60.82 -17.19 28.20
CA VAL A 983 -59.38 -17.46 28.40
C VAL A 983 -58.89 -18.44 27.34
N ILE A 984 -57.87 -18.06 26.56
CA ILE A 984 -57.15 -18.89 25.60
C ILE A 984 -55.88 -19.44 26.24
N VAL A 985 -55.64 -20.73 26.02
CA VAL A 985 -54.42 -21.46 26.38
C VAL A 985 -53.80 -22.03 25.11
N GLU A 986 -52.61 -21.59 24.76
CA GLU A 986 -51.80 -22.15 23.68
C GLU A 986 -50.69 -23.01 24.28
N LYS A 987 -50.50 -24.23 23.77
CA LYS A 987 -49.37 -25.09 24.12
C LYS A 987 -48.43 -25.25 22.95
N TYR A 988 -47.15 -25.31 23.29
CA TYR A 988 -46.07 -25.46 22.34
C TYR A 988 -45.26 -26.72 22.67
N THR A 989 -44.68 -27.32 21.63
CA THR A 989 -43.74 -28.43 21.75
C THR A 989 -42.49 -27.93 22.46
N SER A 990 -41.94 -28.73 23.38
CA SER A 990 -40.79 -28.32 24.17
C SER A 990 -39.57 -27.98 23.30
N GLY A 991 -38.85 -26.92 23.67
CA GLY A 991 -37.66 -26.44 22.96
C GLY A 991 -37.94 -25.37 21.90
N TYR A 992 -39.21 -25.01 21.65
CA TYR A 992 -39.59 -23.99 20.68
C TYR A 992 -39.84 -22.61 21.28
N SER A 993 -39.76 -22.44 22.61
CA SER A 993 -39.91 -21.14 23.31
C SER A 993 -41.12 -20.32 22.83
N CYS A 994 -42.23 -21.02 22.56
CA CYS A 994 -43.44 -20.48 21.97
C CYS A 994 -43.33 -19.77 20.61
N ALA A 995 -42.37 -20.18 19.79
CA ALA A 995 -42.37 -19.91 18.36
C ALA A 995 -43.55 -20.63 17.70
N VAL A 996 -44.18 -19.97 16.71
CA VAL A 996 -45.33 -20.52 15.95
C VAL A 996 -45.04 -21.92 15.40
N ALA A 997 -43.79 -22.20 15.02
CA ALA A 997 -43.37 -23.52 14.52
C ALA A 997 -43.54 -24.67 15.53
N GLY A 998 -43.57 -24.37 16.83
CA GLY A 998 -43.81 -25.35 17.89
C GLY A 998 -45.25 -25.42 18.37
N LEU A 999 -46.17 -24.59 17.86
CA LEU A 999 -47.56 -24.53 18.32
C LEU A 999 -48.26 -25.88 18.09
N SER A 1000 -48.73 -26.52 19.15
CA SER A 1000 -49.27 -27.88 19.10
C SER A 1000 -50.77 -27.95 19.42
N GLU A 1001 -51.27 -27.05 20.26
CA GLU A 1001 -52.67 -27.07 20.72
C GLU A 1001 -53.12 -25.65 21.11
N ILE A 1002 -54.37 -25.29 20.82
CA ILE A 1002 -55.01 -24.07 21.32
C ILE A 1002 -56.37 -24.45 21.90
N ILE A 1003 -56.66 -24.03 23.13
CA ILE A 1003 -57.97 -24.22 23.77
C ILE A 1003 -58.46 -22.89 24.32
N ALA A 1004 -59.70 -22.52 24.01
CA ALA A 1004 -60.36 -21.34 24.57
C ALA A 1004 -61.55 -21.73 25.45
N TYR A 1005 -61.60 -21.17 26.66
CA TYR A 1005 -62.59 -21.43 27.71
C TYR A 1005 -63.47 -20.19 27.93
N LEU A 1006 -64.79 -20.37 27.97
CA LEU A 1006 -65.72 -19.36 28.48
C LEU A 1006 -65.46 -19.16 29.98
N ALA A 1007 -65.22 -17.91 30.39
CA ALA A 1007 -64.73 -17.54 31.72
C ALA A 1007 -65.77 -16.75 32.52
N ASP A 1008 -67.03 -17.20 32.50
CA ASP A 1008 -68.17 -16.59 33.19
C ASP A 1008 -68.33 -17.07 34.65
N GLY A 1009 -67.51 -18.04 35.08
CA GLY A 1009 -67.55 -18.64 36.41
C GLY A 1009 -68.57 -19.78 36.57
N ASN A 1010 -69.35 -20.10 35.53
CA ASN A 1010 -70.32 -21.18 35.53
C ASN A 1010 -69.67 -22.52 35.20
N CYS A 1011 -70.41 -23.60 35.45
CA CYS A 1011 -70.01 -24.95 35.10
C CYS A 1011 -70.36 -25.25 33.63
N HIS A 1012 -69.36 -25.69 32.86
CA HIS A 1012 -69.47 -26.00 31.44
C HIS A 1012 -69.02 -27.42 31.13
N MET A 1013 -69.76 -28.16 30.31
CA MET A 1013 -69.42 -29.55 29.95
C MET A 1013 -68.34 -29.57 28.85
N THR A 1014 -67.27 -30.35 29.04
CA THR A 1014 -66.26 -30.61 27.99
C THR A 1014 -66.46 -31.97 27.31
N GLY A 1015 -67.26 -32.85 27.92
CA GLY A 1015 -67.63 -34.17 27.43
C GLY A 1015 -68.75 -34.77 28.30
N SER A 1016 -69.12 -36.03 28.05
CA SER A 1016 -70.21 -36.70 28.78
C SER A 1016 -69.90 -36.94 30.27
N SER A 1017 -68.63 -36.91 30.67
CA SER A 1017 -68.17 -37.19 32.03
C SER A 1017 -67.13 -36.18 32.54
N THR A 1018 -66.99 -35.02 31.90
CA THR A 1018 -66.02 -34.00 32.29
C THR A 1018 -66.60 -32.60 32.11
N SER A 1019 -66.26 -31.71 33.02
CA SER A 1019 -66.68 -30.32 33.01
C SER A 1019 -65.55 -29.40 33.47
N TYR A 1020 -65.76 -28.10 33.35
CA TYR A 1020 -64.83 -27.11 33.85
C TYR A 1020 -65.56 -25.85 34.32
N THR A 1021 -64.90 -25.07 35.15
CA THR A 1021 -65.25 -23.68 35.48
C THR A 1021 -64.04 -22.81 35.18
N ALA A 1022 -64.23 -21.66 34.53
CA ALA A 1022 -63.15 -20.69 34.33
C ALA A 1022 -63.56 -19.28 34.78
N THR A 1023 -62.60 -18.52 35.28
CA THR A 1023 -62.78 -17.12 35.67
C THR A 1023 -61.60 -16.28 35.20
N ARG A 1024 -61.85 -15.01 34.91
CA ARG A 1024 -60.83 -14.03 34.49
C ARG A 1024 -61.01 -12.71 35.25
N SER A 1025 -59.93 -12.24 35.85
CA SER A 1025 -59.87 -10.99 36.60
C SER A 1025 -59.53 -9.80 35.69
N ALA A 1026 -59.71 -8.58 36.21
CA ALA A 1026 -59.41 -7.34 35.49
C ALA A 1026 -57.92 -7.15 35.19
N ASP A 1027 -57.04 -7.73 36.02
CA ASP A 1027 -55.59 -7.70 35.86
C ASP A 1027 -55.06 -8.76 34.87
N GLY A 1028 -55.95 -9.54 34.26
CA GLY A 1028 -55.59 -10.61 33.32
C GLY A 1028 -55.18 -11.92 33.98
N SER A 1029 -55.26 -12.04 35.31
CA SER A 1029 -55.17 -13.35 36.00
C SER A 1029 -56.37 -14.22 35.67
N ALA A 1030 -56.17 -15.53 35.61
CA ALA A 1030 -57.19 -16.49 35.23
C ALA A 1030 -57.09 -17.79 36.06
N ILE A 1031 -58.24 -18.41 36.32
CA ILE A 1031 -58.33 -19.72 36.94
C ILE A 1031 -59.18 -20.60 36.04
N ILE A 1032 -58.67 -21.76 35.67
CA ILE A 1032 -59.42 -22.83 34.99
C ILE A 1032 -59.36 -24.06 35.89
N GLN A 1033 -60.52 -24.53 36.33
CA GLN A 1033 -60.66 -25.75 37.12
C GLN A 1033 -61.43 -26.77 36.30
N SER A 1034 -60.82 -27.91 36.01
CA SER A 1034 -61.48 -29.05 35.38
C SER A 1034 -61.96 -30.04 36.44
N TYR A 1035 -63.01 -30.78 36.11
CA TYR A 1035 -63.68 -31.77 36.95
C TYR A 1035 -63.83 -33.08 36.17
N ASN A 1036 -63.83 -34.21 36.87
CA ASN A 1036 -64.01 -35.55 36.31
C ASN A 1036 -65.48 -36.04 36.40
N ASP A 1037 -66.42 -35.10 36.49
CA ASP A 1037 -67.85 -35.30 36.30
C ASP A 1037 -68.40 -34.18 35.40
N ASN A 1038 -69.69 -34.21 35.07
CA ASN A 1038 -70.34 -33.22 34.20
C ASN A 1038 -71.07 -32.10 34.97
N LEU A 1039 -70.98 -32.06 36.31
CA LEU A 1039 -71.70 -31.12 37.18
C LEU A 1039 -70.76 -30.24 38.01
N CYS A 1040 -69.46 -30.30 37.76
CA CYS A 1040 -68.43 -29.59 38.51
C CYS A 1040 -68.42 -29.95 40.01
N GLY A 1041 -68.72 -31.21 40.34
CA GLY A 1041 -68.76 -31.70 41.73
C GLY A 1041 -67.41 -32.18 42.25
N THR A 1042 -66.58 -32.75 41.38
CA THR A 1042 -65.38 -33.52 41.73
C THR A 1042 -64.15 -32.92 41.03
N PRO A 1043 -63.38 -32.07 41.73
CA PRO A 1043 -62.23 -31.37 41.15
C PRO A 1043 -61.16 -32.36 40.66
N TRP A 1044 -60.60 -32.10 39.47
CA TRP A 1044 -59.53 -32.92 38.89
C TRP A 1044 -58.21 -32.15 38.73
N THR A 1045 -58.18 -31.14 37.86
CA THR A 1045 -56.96 -30.34 37.59
C THR A 1045 -57.27 -28.86 37.66
N ARG A 1046 -56.32 -28.07 38.19
CA ARG A 1046 -56.47 -26.62 38.36
C ARG A 1046 -55.29 -25.90 37.74
N LEU A 1047 -55.57 -25.06 36.75
CA LEU A 1047 -54.62 -24.09 36.21
C LEU A 1047 -54.91 -22.72 36.82
N THR A 1048 -53.93 -22.16 37.53
CA THR A 1048 -53.99 -20.80 38.07
C THR A 1048 -52.89 -19.98 37.45
N VAL A 1049 -53.25 -18.87 36.81
CA VAL A 1049 -52.33 -17.97 36.11
C VAL A 1049 -52.43 -16.59 36.74
N THR A 1050 -51.30 -16.10 37.25
CA THR A 1050 -51.17 -14.74 37.79
C THR A 1050 -51.01 -13.71 36.67
N ALA A 1051 -51.34 -12.44 36.92
CA ALA A 1051 -51.14 -11.36 35.96
C ALA A 1051 -49.68 -11.26 35.45
N ALA A 1052 -48.70 -11.58 36.31
CA ALA A 1052 -47.28 -11.60 35.94
C ALA A 1052 -46.96 -12.75 34.95
N GLN A 1053 -47.56 -13.93 35.15
CA GLN A 1053 -47.39 -15.08 34.24
C GLN A 1053 -48.08 -14.84 32.89
N THR A 1054 -49.22 -14.15 32.86
CA THR A 1054 -49.87 -13.71 31.62
C THR A 1054 -48.94 -12.79 30.82
N ALA A 1055 -48.25 -11.85 31.49
CA ALA A 1055 -47.32 -10.91 30.87
C ALA A 1055 -45.98 -11.52 30.44
N ASN A 1056 -45.49 -12.55 31.15
CA ASN A 1056 -44.20 -13.23 30.90
C ASN A 1056 -44.39 -14.65 30.33
N SER A 1057 -45.47 -14.88 29.56
CA SER A 1057 -45.75 -16.18 28.97
C SER A 1057 -44.53 -16.69 28.18
N CYS A 1058 -44.23 -17.99 28.27
CA CYS A 1058 -43.13 -18.67 27.57
C CYS A 1058 -41.71 -18.45 28.09
N ASN A 1059 -41.55 -17.70 29.18
CA ASN A 1059 -40.30 -17.66 29.92
C ASN A 1059 -40.21 -18.83 30.92
N SER A 1060 -39.06 -19.48 30.98
CA SER A 1060 -38.73 -20.54 31.95
C SER A 1060 -38.11 -19.98 33.26
N ASP A 1061 -38.17 -18.67 33.47
CA ASP A 1061 -37.48 -17.91 34.53
C ASP A 1061 -38.17 -17.92 35.91
N GLY A 1062 -39.13 -18.82 36.12
CA GLY A 1062 -39.92 -18.93 37.36
C GLY A 1062 -41.06 -17.91 37.49
N ASN A 1063 -41.10 -16.89 36.62
CA ASN A 1063 -42.18 -15.90 36.56
C ASN A 1063 -43.11 -16.11 35.34
N GLY A 1064 -42.73 -16.95 34.38
CA GLY A 1064 -43.55 -17.39 33.24
C GLY A 1064 -44.09 -18.82 33.36
N ILE A 1065 -44.87 -19.25 32.36
CA ILE A 1065 -45.27 -20.65 32.17
C ILE A 1065 -44.53 -21.17 30.94
N ALA A 1066 -43.63 -22.14 31.13
CA ALA A 1066 -42.85 -22.70 30.03
C ALA A 1066 -43.76 -23.33 28.97
N ASP A 1067 -43.40 -23.13 27.69
CA ASP A 1067 -44.09 -23.70 26.53
C ASP A 1067 -45.62 -23.45 26.46
N THR A 1068 -46.13 -22.46 27.21
CA THR A 1068 -47.56 -22.16 27.28
C THR A 1068 -47.82 -20.66 27.26
N LYS A 1069 -48.77 -20.20 26.42
CA LYS A 1069 -49.33 -18.83 26.51
C LYS A 1069 -50.74 -18.89 27.05
N VAL A 1070 -51.05 -18.04 28.02
CA VAL A 1070 -52.41 -17.88 28.53
C VAL A 1070 -52.80 -16.41 28.44
N TYR A 1071 -53.91 -16.11 27.78
CA TYR A 1071 -54.42 -14.75 27.59
C TYR A 1071 -55.93 -14.80 27.35
N GLY A 1072 -56.60 -13.67 27.15
CA GLY A 1072 -58.06 -13.66 26.96
C GLY A 1072 -58.67 -12.27 27.04
N SER A 1073 -59.99 -12.17 27.01
CA SER A 1073 -60.73 -10.90 27.07
C SER A 1073 -61.87 -10.96 28.07
N GLY A 1074 -62.37 -9.80 28.49
CA GLY A 1074 -63.46 -9.65 29.46
C GLY A 1074 -63.08 -9.93 30.93
N LYS A 1075 -64.04 -9.70 31.83
CA LYS A 1075 -63.91 -9.89 33.29
C LYS A 1075 -65.14 -10.61 33.83
N THR A 1076 -64.94 -11.58 34.71
CA THR A 1076 -66.04 -12.26 35.43
C THR A 1076 -66.65 -11.34 36.50
N THR A 1077 -67.98 -11.22 36.54
CA THR A 1077 -68.71 -10.40 37.53
C THR A 1077 -68.74 -11.09 38.91
N LYS A 1078 -68.47 -10.37 40.02
CA LYS A 1078 -68.38 -10.95 41.38
C LYS A 1078 -69.77 -11.22 42.01
N VAL A 1079 -69.90 -12.27 42.84
CA VAL A 1079 -71.14 -12.75 43.49
C VAL A 1079 -71.05 -12.60 45.02
N TYR A 1080 -72.06 -12.02 45.69
CA TYR A 1080 -72.15 -11.88 47.16
C TYR A 1080 -73.01 -13.00 47.79
N SER A 1081 -72.75 -13.34 49.05
CA SER A 1081 -73.49 -14.32 49.83
C SER A 1081 -74.29 -13.63 50.95
N SER A 1082 -75.60 -13.87 51.00
CA SER A 1082 -76.56 -13.27 51.92
C SER A 1082 -77.13 -14.30 52.89
N THR A 1083 -77.08 -14.03 54.19
CA THR A 1083 -77.69 -14.83 55.26
C THR A 1083 -79.00 -14.19 55.70
N LEU A 1084 -80.13 -14.83 55.42
CA LEU A 1084 -81.46 -14.44 55.84
C LEU A 1084 -81.78 -15.04 57.21
N LYS A 1085 -82.39 -14.25 58.10
CA LYS A 1085 -82.81 -14.64 59.44
C LYS A 1085 -84.31 -14.46 59.62
N PHE A 1086 -84.93 -15.39 60.36
CA PHE A 1086 -86.37 -15.47 60.58
C PHE A 1086 -86.68 -15.74 62.05
N ASP A 1087 -87.71 -15.09 62.61
CA ASP A 1087 -88.11 -15.31 64.02
C ASP A 1087 -88.96 -16.57 64.23
N THR A 1088 -89.51 -17.16 63.16
CA THR A 1088 -90.37 -18.36 63.21
C THR A 1088 -89.92 -19.40 62.19
N ASN A 1089 -89.90 -20.68 62.56
CA ASN A 1089 -89.56 -21.76 61.63
C ASN A 1089 -90.79 -22.29 60.91
N THR A 1090 -90.90 -22.01 59.61
CA THR A 1090 -91.95 -22.54 58.73
C THR A 1090 -91.47 -23.72 57.86
N ASN A 1091 -90.27 -24.25 58.10
CA ASN A 1091 -89.59 -25.31 57.31
C ASN A 1091 -89.43 -25.04 55.80
N LYS A 1092 -89.79 -23.84 55.31
CA LYS A 1092 -89.57 -23.38 53.92
C LYS A 1092 -89.14 -21.90 53.92
N CYS A 1093 -87.86 -21.62 53.66
CA CYS A 1093 -87.33 -20.26 53.76
C CYS A 1093 -87.62 -19.37 52.56
N GLN A 1094 -87.94 -19.95 51.39
CA GLN A 1094 -88.14 -19.18 50.17
C GLN A 1094 -89.43 -18.33 50.16
N SER A 1095 -90.32 -18.50 51.14
CA SER A 1095 -91.60 -17.78 51.21
C SER A 1095 -91.87 -17.10 52.55
N GLY A 1096 -90.93 -17.15 53.51
CA GLY A 1096 -91.06 -16.46 54.79
C GLY A 1096 -90.56 -15.02 54.69
N LEU A 1097 -91.16 -14.09 55.45
CA LEU A 1097 -90.65 -12.72 55.56
C LEU A 1097 -89.41 -12.72 56.46
N PRO A 1098 -88.20 -12.41 55.96
CA PRO A 1098 -87.01 -12.31 56.81
C PRO A 1098 -87.14 -11.12 57.76
N THR A 1099 -86.60 -11.27 58.96
CA THR A 1099 -86.49 -10.19 59.93
C THR A 1099 -85.16 -9.47 59.76
N GLN A 1100 -84.05 -10.20 59.53
CA GLN A 1100 -82.74 -9.62 59.25
C GLN A 1100 -82.07 -10.32 58.07
N VAL A 1101 -81.39 -9.60 57.18
CA VAL A 1101 -80.53 -10.17 56.12
C VAL A 1101 -79.13 -9.59 56.24
N VAL A 1102 -78.11 -10.45 56.25
CA VAL A 1102 -76.69 -10.06 56.36
C VAL A 1102 -75.94 -10.53 55.12
N THR A 1103 -75.43 -9.62 54.29
CA THR A 1103 -74.72 -9.90 53.04
C THR A 1103 -73.23 -9.61 53.18
N VAL A 1104 -72.40 -10.56 52.76
CA VAL A 1104 -70.94 -10.48 52.75
C VAL A 1104 -70.38 -10.86 51.37
N LYS A 1105 -69.19 -10.33 51.04
CA LYS A 1105 -68.53 -10.60 49.76
C LYS A 1105 -68.01 -12.05 49.73
N SER A 1106 -68.41 -12.80 48.70
CA SER A 1106 -67.96 -14.18 48.46
C SER A 1106 -67.35 -14.31 47.06
N ASP A 1107 -66.66 -15.42 46.80
CA ASP A 1107 -66.32 -15.80 45.42
C ASP A 1107 -67.45 -16.69 44.87
N ALA A 1108 -67.76 -16.57 43.58
CA ALA A 1108 -68.91 -17.21 42.93
C ALA A 1108 -68.98 -18.74 43.14
N SER A 1109 -67.83 -19.38 43.35
CA SER A 1109 -67.71 -20.82 43.59
C SER A 1109 -68.06 -21.27 45.02
N THR A 1110 -68.31 -20.35 45.96
CA THR A 1110 -68.51 -20.66 47.39
C THR A 1110 -69.93 -20.40 47.90
N CYS A 1111 -70.82 -19.79 47.11
CA CYS A 1111 -72.17 -19.47 47.54
C CYS A 1111 -73.17 -20.54 47.08
N VAL A 1112 -73.79 -21.25 48.02
CA VAL A 1112 -74.84 -22.26 47.77
C VAL A 1112 -76.15 -21.82 48.43
N THR A 1113 -77.19 -21.62 47.63
CA THR A 1113 -78.52 -21.20 48.09
C THR A 1113 -79.17 -22.30 48.93
N SER A 1114 -79.60 -21.96 50.15
CA SER A 1114 -80.27 -22.91 51.05
C SER A 1114 -81.77 -22.99 50.73
N THR A 1115 -82.31 -24.21 50.62
CA THR A 1115 -83.75 -24.44 50.41
C THR A 1115 -84.53 -24.63 51.71
N THR A 1116 -83.84 -24.87 52.85
CA THR A 1116 -84.43 -25.09 54.18
C THR A 1116 -83.74 -24.25 55.25
N CYS A 1117 -84.46 -23.99 56.36
CA CYS A 1117 -84.02 -23.06 57.42
C CYS A 1117 -83.36 -23.86 58.52
N THR A 1118 -82.19 -23.41 58.96
CA THR A 1118 -81.39 -24.10 59.98
C THR A 1118 -81.45 -23.34 61.31
N GLY A 1119 -81.46 -24.08 62.43
CA GLY A 1119 -81.55 -23.53 63.79
C GLY A 1119 -82.53 -24.29 64.68
N GLN A 1120 -82.23 -24.43 65.98
CA GLN A 1120 -83.13 -25.10 66.94
C GLN A 1120 -84.10 -24.12 67.64
N ALA A 1121 -83.77 -22.83 67.66
CA ALA A 1121 -84.60 -21.75 68.19
C ALA A 1121 -84.37 -20.47 67.37
N ALA A 1122 -85.30 -19.52 67.46
CA ALA A 1122 -85.21 -18.25 66.75
C ALA A 1122 -83.98 -17.41 67.17
N PRO A 1123 -83.27 -16.76 66.21
CA PRO A 1123 -83.61 -16.70 64.79
C PRO A 1123 -83.11 -17.92 63.98
N TYR A 1124 -83.94 -18.41 63.07
CA TYR A 1124 -83.62 -19.45 62.08
C TYR A 1124 -82.95 -18.84 60.86
N THR A 1125 -81.99 -19.52 60.23
CA THR A 1125 -81.14 -18.95 59.16
C THR A 1125 -81.22 -19.68 57.82
N ALA A 1126 -81.04 -18.96 56.72
CA ALA A 1126 -80.90 -19.50 55.36
C ALA A 1126 -79.92 -18.68 54.51
N THR A 1127 -79.25 -19.28 53.53
CA THR A 1127 -78.31 -18.59 52.63
C THR A 1127 -78.93 -18.32 51.26
N SER A 1128 -78.74 -17.13 50.70
CA SER A 1128 -79.09 -16.74 49.33
C SER A 1128 -77.91 -16.05 48.64
N CYS A 1129 -77.77 -16.21 47.32
CA CYS A 1129 -76.66 -15.66 46.55
C CYS A 1129 -77.14 -14.50 45.67
N THR A 1130 -76.50 -13.34 45.75
CA THR A 1130 -76.94 -12.09 45.10
C THR A 1130 -75.78 -11.38 44.42
N SER A 1131 -76.00 -10.67 43.31
CA SER A 1131 -74.92 -9.93 42.64
C SER A 1131 -74.77 -8.51 43.18
N THR A 1132 -73.60 -7.88 43.00
CA THR A 1132 -73.38 -6.45 43.33
C THR A 1132 -74.37 -5.52 42.63
N LEU A 1133 -74.92 -5.95 41.48
CA LEU A 1133 -75.80 -5.13 40.64
C LEU A 1133 -77.28 -5.31 41.00
N SER A 1134 -77.66 -6.39 41.68
CA SER A 1134 -79.07 -6.75 41.93
C SER A 1134 -79.50 -6.69 43.40
N TYR A 1135 -78.59 -6.56 44.38
CA TYR A 1135 -78.94 -6.77 45.79
C TYR A 1135 -80.07 -5.86 46.31
N LYS A 1136 -80.22 -4.62 45.80
CA LYS A 1136 -81.33 -3.72 46.22
C LYS A 1136 -82.69 -4.23 45.73
N GLU A 1137 -82.74 -4.77 44.52
CA GLU A 1137 -83.95 -5.37 43.94
C GLU A 1137 -84.26 -6.70 44.63
N ASP A 1138 -83.23 -7.50 44.91
CA ASP A 1138 -83.34 -8.77 45.65
C ASP A 1138 -83.87 -8.53 47.08
N MET A 1139 -83.43 -7.47 47.77
CA MET A 1139 -83.96 -7.08 49.08
C MET A 1139 -85.39 -6.56 49.00
N ALA A 1140 -85.73 -5.76 47.97
CA ALA A 1140 -87.11 -5.33 47.75
C ALA A 1140 -88.05 -6.52 47.51
N SER A 1141 -87.60 -7.55 46.80
CA SER A 1141 -88.35 -8.79 46.63
C SER A 1141 -88.49 -9.57 47.94
N ALA A 1142 -87.40 -9.72 48.70
CA ALA A 1142 -87.39 -10.50 49.94
C ALA A 1142 -88.29 -9.94 51.05
N PHE A 1143 -88.34 -8.60 51.21
CA PHE A 1143 -89.19 -7.95 52.20
C PHE A 1143 -90.59 -7.58 51.67
N GLY A 1144 -90.78 -7.65 50.35
CA GLY A 1144 -92.03 -7.31 49.68
C GLY A 1144 -92.45 -5.85 49.96
N SER A 1145 -93.73 -5.65 50.27
CA SER A 1145 -94.29 -4.33 50.61
C SER A 1145 -94.04 -3.89 52.05
N ASN A 1146 -93.34 -4.70 52.87
CA ASN A 1146 -93.08 -4.35 54.27
C ASN A 1146 -91.96 -3.31 54.38
N PRO A 1147 -92.04 -2.37 55.33
CA PRO A 1147 -90.97 -1.39 55.54
C PRO A 1147 -89.69 -2.09 56.04
N TYR A 1148 -88.56 -1.79 55.40
CA TYR A 1148 -87.24 -2.26 55.79
C TYR A 1148 -86.19 -1.13 55.75
N LEU A 1149 -85.06 -1.36 56.42
CA LEU A 1149 -83.91 -0.45 56.50
C LEU A 1149 -82.64 -1.19 56.06
N ILE A 1150 -81.88 -0.63 55.11
CA ILE A 1150 -80.58 -1.15 54.68
C ILE A 1150 -79.47 -0.35 55.35
N VAL A 1151 -78.53 -1.04 55.99
CA VAL A 1151 -77.33 -0.47 56.62
C VAL A 1151 -76.11 -1.03 55.91
N GLU A 1152 -75.30 -0.15 55.33
CA GLU A 1152 -74.06 -0.51 54.62
C GLU A 1152 -72.83 -0.20 55.46
N ALA A 1153 -71.93 -1.18 55.60
CA ALA A 1153 -70.67 -1.01 56.31
C ALA A 1153 -69.50 -0.96 55.35
N TYR A 1154 -68.72 0.12 55.44
CA TYR A 1154 -67.50 0.34 54.65
C TYR A 1154 -66.26 0.27 55.56
N THR A 1155 -65.11 -0.04 54.98
CA THR A 1155 -63.84 -0.05 55.73
C THR A 1155 -63.57 1.33 56.36
N THR A 1156 -63.26 1.36 57.67
CA THR A 1156 -63.16 2.60 58.45
C THR A 1156 -62.13 3.58 57.87
N GLY A 1157 -62.50 4.86 57.72
CA GLY A 1157 -61.61 5.93 57.25
C GLY A 1157 -61.55 6.16 55.74
N GLN A 1158 -62.40 5.50 54.94
CA GLN A 1158 -62.47 5.68 53.48
C GLN A 1158 -63.86 6.11 53.00
N SER A 1159 -63.95 6.72 51.81
CA SER A 1159 -65.20 7.13 51.19
C SER A 1159 -66.07 5.93 50.77
N CYS A 1160 -67.40 6.09 50.82
CA CYS A 1160 -68.36 5.05 50.46
C CYS A 1160 -68.31 4.73 48.95
N ALA A 1161 -67.50 3.74 48.56
CA ALA A 1161 -67.37 3.24 47.19
C ALA A 1161 -67.67 1.73 47.12
N ALA A 1162 -68.27 1.28 46.02
CA ALA A 1162 -68.81 -0.09 45.87
C ALA A 1162 -67.76 -1.20 46.03
N ASP A 1163 -66.49 -0.94 45.71
CA ASP A 1163 -65.39 -1.89 45.87
C ASP A 1163 -64.88 -1.98 47.33
N LYS A 1164 -65.26 -1.02 48.19
CA LYS A 1164 -64.90 -0.91 49.62
C LYS A 1164 -66.03 -1.33 50.58
N LEU A 1165 -67.17 -1.74 50.04
CA LEU A 1165 -68.29 -2.27 50.81
C LEU A 1165 -67.90 -3.62 51.44
N THR A 1166 -67.96 -3.71 52.77
CA THR A 1166 -67.51 -4.89 53.53
C THR A 1166 -68.65 -5.81 53.92
N SER A 1167 -69.79 -5.24 54.30
CA SER A 1167 -71.03 -5.97 54.55
C SER A 1167 -72.25 -5.06 54.38
N ILE A 1168 -73.40 -5.68 54.10
CA ILE A 1168 -74.71 -5.01 54.04
C ILE A 1168 -75.61 -5.73 55.03
N THR A 1169 -76.30 -5.00 55.89
CA THR A 1169 -77.31 -5.60 56.79
C THR A 1169 -78.64 -4.91 56.61
N THR A 1170 -79.67 -5.68 56.25
CA THR A 1170 -81.05 -5.21 56.07
C THR A 1170 -81.92 -5.67 57.23
N TYR A 1171 -82.73 -4.77 57.79
CA TYR A 1171 -83.59 -5.02 58.94
C TYR A 1171 -85.06 -4.75 58.59
N LEU A 1172 -85.96 -5.64 59.01
CA LEU A 1172 -87.40 -5.39 58.99
C LEU A 1172 -87.74 -4.25 59.96
N ALA A 1173 -88.41 -3.21 59.47
CA ALA A 1173 -88.65 -1.95 60.17
C ALA A 1173 -90.14 -1.71 60.46
N ASP A 1174 -90.84 -2.75 60.94
CA ASP A 1174 -92.28 -2.74 61.26
C ASP A 1174 -92.58 -2.21 62.67
N GLY A 1175 -91.55 -1.79 63.40
CA GLY A 1175 -91.65 -1.29 64.76
C GLY A 1175 -91.81 -2.35 65.84
N LYS A 1176 -91.74 -3.65 65.53
CA LYS A 1176 -91.76 -4.75 66.52
C LYS A 1176 -90.35 -5.18 66.93
N CYS A 1177 -90.28 -5.99 67.98
CA CYS A 1177 -89.03 -6.56 68.48
C CYS A 1177 -88.69 -7.85 67.71
N HIS A 1178 -87.49 -7.92 67.15
CA HIS A 1178 -86.99 -9.04 66.36
C HIS A 1178 -85.62 -9.50 66.86
N LYS A 1179 -85.31 -10.79 66.78
CA LYS A 1179 -84.04 -11.32 67.30
C LYS A 1179 -82.92 -11.22 66.27
N THR A 1180 -81.76 -10.69 66.66
CA THR A 1180 -80.55 -10.77 65.84
C THR A 1180 -79.77 -12.06 66.11
N ASP A 1181 -79.85 -12.56 67.35
CA ASP A 1181 -79.34 -13.86 67.80
C ASP A 1181 -80.16 -14.34 69.02
N THR A 1182 -79.75 -15.42 69.68
CA THR A 1182 -80.49 -16.00 70.82
C THR A 1182 -80.52 -15.11 72.06
N SER A 1183 -79.62 -14.12 72.15
CA SER A 1183 -79.41 -13.24 73.30
C SER A 1183 -79.74 -11.77 73.02
N LYS A 1184 -79.73 -11.34 71.76
CA LYS A 1184 -79.90 -9.93 71.35
C LYS A 1184 -81.09 -9.76 70.42
N SER A 1185 -81.69 -8.58 70.49
CA SER A 1185 -82.82 -8.20 69.64
C SER A 1185 -82.66 -6.80 69.09
N TYR A 1186 -83.51 -6.43 68.15
CA TYR A 1186 -83.56 -5.08 67.59
C TYR A 1186 -85.02 -4.69 67.36
N ARG A 1187 -85.26 -3.37 67.35
CA ARG A 1187 -86.52 -2.75 66.91
C ARG A 1187 -86.16 -1.66 65.93
N ALA A 1188 -86.61 -1.80 64.69
CA ALA A 1188 -86.46 -0.77 63.67
C ALA A 1188 -87.82 -0.22 63.27
N THR A 1189 -87.89 1.08 62.99
CA THR A 1189 -89.09 1.79 62.54
C THR A 1189 -88.72 2.64 61.35
N ARG A 1190 -89.54 2.61 60.29
CA ARG A 1190 -89.43 3.53 59.15
C ARG A 1190 -90.76 4.26 58.96
N SER A 1191 -90.70 5.59 59.04
CA SER A 1191 -91.85 6.49 58.90
C SER A 1191 -92.11 6.84 57.43
N ALA A 1192 -93.31 7.36 57.14
CA ALA A 1192 -93.75 7.73 55.79
C ALA A 1192 -92.92 8.87 55.14
N ASP A 1193 -92.20 9.65 55.94
CA ASP A 1193 -91.27 10.71 55.50
C ASP A 1193 -89.86 10.18 55.17
N ASN A 1194 -89.69 8.84 55.12
CA ASN A 1194 -88.43 8.12 54.96
C ASN A 1194 -87.43 8.28 56.12
N SER A 1195 -87.81 8.90 57.24
CA SER A 1195 -87.00 8.81 58.46
C SER A 1195 -87.04 7.38 58.98
N ALA A 1196 -85.88 6.86 59.39
CA ALA A 1196 -85.74 5.52 59.93
C ALA A 1196 -84.91 5.56 61.22
N SER A 1197 -85.26 4.71 62.16
CA SER A 1197 -84.47 4.49 63.37
C SER A 1197 -84.35 2.99 63.61
N ILE A 1198 -83.17 2.58 64.08
CA ILE A 1198 -82.94 1.23 64.55
C ILE A 1198 -82.38 1.29 65.96
N LYS A 1199 -82.96 0.51 66.87
CA LYS A 1199 -82.43 0.30 68.21
C LYS A 1199 -82.09 -1.16 68.39
N THR A 1200 -80.86 -1.45 68.77
CA THR A 1200 -80.42 -2.79 69.14
C THR A 1200 -80.44 -2.92 70.66
N TYR A 1201 -80.82 -4.09 71.14
CA TYR A 1201 -80.97 -4.43 72.56
C TYR A 1201 -80.06 -5.62 72.86
N THR A 1202 -79.45 -5.59 74.03
CA THR A 1202 -78.58 -6.66 74.52
C THR A 1202 -79.35 -7.83 75.11
N ASP A 1203 -80.68 -7.72 75.22
CA ASP A 1203 -81.60 -8.79 75.57
C ASP A 1203 -82.45 -9.23 74.36
N ALA A 1204 -83.12 -10.39 74.47
CA ALA A 1204 -83.87 -11.02 73.39
C ALA A 1204 -85.35 -10.61 73.30
N VAL A 1205 -85.82 -9.69 74.15
CA VAL A 1205 -87.26 -9.28 74.28
C VAL A 1205 -87.48 -7.76 74.21
N CYS A 1206 -86.43 -6.98 73.89
CA CYS A 1206 -86.44 -5.52 73.83
C CYS A 1206 -86.93 -4.86 75.12
N GLY A 1207 -86.50 -5.35 76.29
CA GLY A 1207 -87.05 -4.99 77.60
C GLY A 1207 -85.99 -4.49 78.59
N THR A 1208 -85.82 -3.16 78.64
CA THR A 1208 -85.12 -2.35 79.67
C THR A 1208 -83.58 -2.39 79.71
N GLY A 1209 -82.93 -1.31 79.22
CA GLY A 1209 -81.50 -0.97 79.41
C GLY A 1209 -80.87 -0.24 78.20
N GLU A 1210 -80.43 1.02 78.38
CA GLU A 1210 -79.96 2.03 77.39
C GLU A 1210 -78.84 1.55 76.41
N THR A 1211 -78.69 2.02 75.16
CA THR A 1211 -78.41 3.39 74.64
C THR A 1211 -78.73 3.42 73.12
N PRO A 1212 -79.30 4.49 72.52
CA PRO A 1212 -79.58 4.51 71.09
C PRO A 1212 -78.33 4.85 70.24
N THR A 1213 -77.99 4.01 69.26
CA THR A 1213 -77.26 4.44 68.06
C THR A 1213 -78.28 4.72 66.97
N THR A 1214 -78.45 6.00 66.62
CA THR A 1214 -79.21 6.43 65.42
C THR A 1214 -78.49 6.06 64.15
#